data_AF-A0A654E7V7-F1
#
_entry.id   AF-A0A654E7V7-F1
#
_cell.length_a   1.000
_cell.length_b   1.000
_cell.length_c   1.000
_cell.angle_alpha   90.00
_cell.angle_beta   90.00
_cell.angle_gamma   90.00
#
_symmetry.space_group_name_H-M   'P 1'
#
loop_
_entity.id
_entity.type
_entity.pdbx_description
1 polymer ?
#
loop_
_entity_poly.entity_id
_entity_poly.type
_entity_poly.pdbx_seq_one_letter_code
_entity_poly.pdbx_strand_id
1 'polypeptide(L)'
;MRFKIYITIVFFFILSKSDGQTSPSLILTKDGIKEIRQGLGRVALFDQTLATVQLEVDAEIEKGIDVPVPKDLAGGYTHEQHKTNFFTLQKAGVLFQITGDERYAVYIKDMLYAYLELYPDLDRHPAERSYARGKLFWQCLNDANWLVYVSQAYDCIYEWLSEEDRQALNDGLFKPMADFLSIETPQFFNRIHNHSTWGNAAVGMIGLVIDDQELVDRALYGARSVSVKAGAVDNDGGSIVAQDQEMGFLAQINHAFSPDGYYTEGPYYQRYAMYPFLIFAEALSNKRPDLKILAYKDSVLIKGVYALLNQTNSAGEFFPINDSQKGMSLASRELVNAVSMAYHYGSQDLSLLSVIASQGRVPLNDAGFDAAKAIGEGLARPFIKPSIELSDGANGDEGAIGILRGGDLTLVMKYAKHGMGHGHFDRLGFMLYDETGEVIQDYGSARWVNIEHKDGGGYLKENHSWAKETVAHNALVVNKDSHFDGKVKEADKTSGTPYYFAAGQSVRIVSAKETRAYDDVEMHRTMAMVDLEELEHPLVIDLLSVQARAETRYDLPLYYVGEFMSSNQQLQTNNDLTPMGKESGYQHLWAEAQADLTGDLYSMTWFNKKRFYTLTSVIQSGDQMIMTRIGANDPNFNLRRDPGLIHRRTGVNTVFASLYEIHGSYDYSTERPLNLFTSIADLKVLHQSAEYVVVRFQLNSGEEYQLAFSLKDDSESSQHAVKSAKGQCTWQGVYEFKKIK
;
A
#
# COMPACT_ATOMS: atom_id res chain seq x y z
N MET A 1 -51.09 68.33 16.17
CA MET A 1 -51.01 68.12 14.71
C MET A 1 -50.08 66.93 14.48
N ARG A 2 -50.64 65.77 14.10
CA ARG A 2 -49.94 64.47 14.03
C ARG A 2 -49.33 64.29 12.64
N PHE A 3 -48.02 64.06 12.55
CA PHE A 3 -47.35 63.62 11.31
C PHE A 3 -47.37 62.09 11.24
N LYS A 4 -47.89 61.55 10.12
CA LYS A 4 -47.86 60.13 9.78
C LYS A 4 -46.57 59.83 9.00
N ILE A 5 -45.80 58.85 9.44
CA ILE A 5 -44.68 58.26 8.72
C ILE A 5 -45.23 57.09 7.90
N TYR A 6 -45.00 57.09 6.59
CA TYR A 6 -45.27 55.96 5.70
C TYR A 6 -44.00 55.11 5.60
N ILE A 7 -44.08 53.86 6.03
CA ILE A 7 -43.05 52.84 5.84
C ILE A 7 -43.39 52.09 4.54
N THR A 8 -42.54 52.21 3.53
CA THR A 8 -42.61 51.41 2.31
C THR A 8 -41.84 50.12 2.53
N ILE A 9 -42.56 49.01 2.67
CA ILE A 9 -41.98 47.65 2.71
C ILE A 9 -41.78 47.19 1.27
N VAL A 10 -40.52 47.05 0.85
CA VAL A 10 -40.14 46.43 -0.43
C VAL A 10 -40.01 44.93 -0.19
N PHE A 11 -40.92 44.14 -0.74
CA PHE A 11 -40.79 42.68 -0.81
C PHE A 11 -39.76 42.32 -1.89
N PHE A 12 -38.59 41.82 -1.48
CA PHE A 12 -37.71 41.08 -2.38
C PHE A 12 -38.27 39.67 -2.55
N PHE A 13 -38.87 39.38 -3.70
CA PHE A 13 -39.05 38.02 -4.16
C PHE A 13 -37.68 37.46 -4.55
N ILE A 14 -37.07 36.69 -3.65
CA ILE A 14 -35.98 35.79 -4.03
C ILE A 14 -36.66 34.65 -4.80
N LEU A 15 -36.62 34.73 -6.13
CA LEU A 15 -36.82 33.58 -7.00
C LEU A 15 -35.63 32.65 -6.77
N SER A 16 -35.81 31.67 -5.89
CA SER A 16 -34.97 30.47 -5.89
C SER A 16 -35.15 29.83 -7.28
N LYS A 17 -34.12 29.93 -8.13
CA LYS A 17 -33.98 28.96 -9.21
C LYS A 17 -33.90 27.61 -8.52
N SER A 18 -34.89 26.75 -8.75
CA SER A 18 -34.67 25.32 -8.63
C SER A 18 -33.61 25.02 -9.70
N ASP A 19 -32.35 24.87 -9.30
CA ASP A 19 -31.38 24.23 -10.16
C ASP A 19 -31.90 22.80 -10.34
N GLY A 20 -32.55 22.56 -11.48
CA GLY A 20 -33.07 21.24 -11.82
C GLY A 20 -31.92 20.25 -11.79
N GLN A 21 -32.23 19.01 -11.40
CA GLN A 21 -31.30 17.90 -11.45
C GLN A 21 -30.59 17.88 -12.82
N THR A 22 -29.28 18.07 -12.81
CA THR A 22 -28.44 17.97 -14.00
C THR A 22 -27.66 16.66 -13.90
N SER A 23 -27.82 15.80 -14.90
CA SER A 23 -27.06 14.56 -15.08
C SER A 23 -26.47 14.48 -16.50
N PRO A 24 -25.31 13.82 -16.69
CA PRO A 24 -24.46 13.26 -15.65
C PRO A 24 -23.77 14.35 -14.83
N SER A 25 -23.44 14.00 -13.59
CA SER A 25 -22.90 14.89 -12.57
C SER A 25 -22.09 14.20 -11.47
N LEU A 26 -21.89 12.88 -11.56
CA LEU A 26 -20.93 12.17 -10.71
C LEU A 26 -19.51 12.34 -11.26
N ILE A 27 -19.12 11.49 -12.21
CA ILE A 27 -17.75 11.41 -12.75
C ILE A 27 -17.57 12.13 -14.10
N LEU A 28 -18.66 12.68 -14.62
CA LEU A 28 -18.70 13.46 -15.86
C LEU A 28 -19.56 14.68 -15.58
N THR A 29 -19.23 15.80 -16.23
CA THR A 29 -20.04 17.02 -16.21
C THR A 29 -20.51 17.37 -17.61
N LYS A 30 -21.63 18.12 -17.74
CA LYS A 30 -22.12 18.57 -19.06
C LYS A 30 -21.07 19.43 -19.81
N ASP A 31 -20.31 20.24 -19.07
CA ASP A 31 -19.23 21.06 -19.63
C ASP A 31 -18.02 20.19 -20.02
N GLY A 32 -17.61 19.26 -19.16
CA GLY A 32 -16.54 18.30 -19.45
C GLY A 32 -16.82 17.44 -20.68
N ILE A 33 -18.05 16.92 -20.82
CA ILE A 33 -18.48 16.17 -22.01
C ILE A 33 -18.39 17.04 -23.28
N LYS A 34 -18.77 18.31 -23.19
CA LYS A 34 -18.67 19.24 -24.31
C LYS A 34 -17.21 19.45 -24.72
N GLU A 35 -16.30 19.60 -23.76
CA GLU A 35 -14.86 19.73 -24.03
C GLU A 35 -14.27 18.45 -24.63
N ILE A 36 -14.59 17.29 -24.04
CA ILE A 36 -14.19 15.98 -24.56
C ILE A 36 -14.62 15.82 -26.01
N ARG A 37 -15.90 16.06 -26.33
CA ARG A 37 -16.45 15.95 -27.69
C ARG A 37 -15.75 16.88 -28.68
N GLN A 38 -15.35 18.08 -28.25
CA GLN A 38 -14.61 19.02 -29.10
C GLN A 38 -13.15 18.60 -29.34
N GLY A 39 -12.57 17.82 -28.43
CA GLY A 39 -11.20 17.31 -28.51
C GLY A 39 -11.05 15.96 -29.21
N LEU A 40 -12.14 15.24 -29.48
CA LEU A 40 -12.07 13.93 -30.15
C LEU A 40 -11.31 14.02 -31.48
N GLY A 41 -10.41 13.06 -31.69
CA GLY A 41 -9.50 12.99 -32.84
C GLY A 41 -8.29 13.92 -32.76
N ARG A 42 -8.12 14.67 -31.66
CA ARG A 42 -6.98 15.58 -31.43
C ARG A 42 -6.18 15.23 -30.18
N VAL A 43 -6.72 14.39 -29.29
CA VAL A 43 -6.12 14.03 -28.00
C VAL A 43 -5.81 12.54 -28.03
N ALA A 44 -4.69 12.18 -28.67
CA ALA A 44 -4.40 10.81 -29.10
C ALA A 44 -4.50 9.74 -27.98
N LEU A 45 -3.99 10.02 -26.78
CA LEU A 45 -4.03 9.08 -25.65
C LEU A 45 -5.48 8.84 -25.15
N PHE A 46 -6.30 9.88 -25.15
CA PHE A 46 -7.72 9.78 -24.82
C PHE A 46 -8.47 9.02 -25.90
N ASP A 47 -8.25 9.36 -27.18
CA ASP A 47 -8.88 8.70 -28.34
C ASP A 47 -8.55 7.20 -28.38
N GLN A 48 -7.30 6.82 -28.08
CA GLN A 48 -6.87 5.41 -27.99
C GLN A 48 -7.59 4.67 -26.86
N THR A 49 -7.71 5.30 -25.69
CA THR A 49 -8.45 4.73 -24.56
C THR A 49 -9.92 4.55 -24.94
N LEU A 50 -10.55 5.56 -25.54
CA LEU A 50 -11.95 5.54 -25.98
C LEU A 50 -12.20 4.40 -26.96
N ALA A 51 -11.37 4.24 -27.99
CA ALA A 51 -11.50 3.17 -28.96
C ALA A 51 -11.36 1.77 -28.33
N THR A 52 -10.44 1.61 -27.39
CA THR A 52 -10.26 0.33 -26.67
C THR A 52 -11.48 -0.02 -25.84
N VAL A 53 -12.01 0.95 -25.10
CA VAL A 53 -13.22 0.78 -24.27
C VAL A 53 -14.45 0.51 -25.13
N GLN A 54 -14.57 1.17 -26.28
CA GLN A 54 -15.67 0.95 -27.21
C GLN A 54 -15.70 -0.51 -27.71
N LEU A 55 -14.56 -1.05 -28.13
CA LEU A 55 -14.46 -2.45 -28.57
C LEU A 55 -14.80 -3.45 -27.46
N GLU A 56 -14.37 -3.16 -26.23
CA GLU A 56 -14.67 -4.00 -25.07
C GLU A 56 -16.17 -4.04 -24.79
N VAL A 57 -16.83 -2.87 -24.71
CA VAL A 57 -18.25 -2.78 -24.41
C VAL A 57 -19.10 -3.34 -25.56
N ASP A 58 -18.76 -3.04 -26.81
CA ASP A 58 -19.48 -3.57 -27.98
C ASP A 58 -19.47 -5.10 -27.98
N ALA A 59 -18.34 -5.73 -27.63
CA ALA A 59 -18.26 -7.19 -27.50
C ALA A 59 -19.12 -7.76 -26.36
N GLU A 60 -19.25 -7.07 -25.22
CA GLU A 60 -20.13 -7.49 -24.14
C GLU A 60 -21.62 -7.30 -24.49
N ILE A 61 -21.97 -6.25 -25.22
CA ILE A 61 -23.33 -6.06 -25.75
C ILE A 61 -23.71 -7.21 -26.69
N GLU A 62 -22.79 -7.63 -27.58
CA GLU A 62 -23.01 -8.75 -28.50
C GLU A 62 -23.23 -10.10 -27.80
N LYS A 63 -22.61 -10.32 -26.63
CA LYS A 63 -22.84 -11.53 -25.82
C LYS A 63 -24.24 -11.58 -25.22
N GLY A 64 -24.89 -10.43 -25.04
CA GLY A 64 -26.19 -10.29 -24.43
C GLY A 64 -26.14 -10.11 -22.90
N ILE A 65 -27.32 -9.97 -22.31
CA ILE A 65 -27.48 -9.71 -20.87
C ILE A 65 -27.45 -11.03 -20.11
N ASP A 66 -26.50 -11.15 -19.18
CA ASP A 66 -26.37 -12.28 -18.28
C ASP A 66 -26.27 -11.79 -16.82
N VAL A 67 -27.33 -12.03 -16.05
CA VAL A 67 -27.42 -11.67 -14.63
C VAL A 67 -27.75 -12.95 -13.85
N PRO A 68 -26.75 -13.80 -13.55
CA PRO A 68 -27.00 -15.10 -12.92
C PRO A 68 -27.39 -14.95 -11.44
N VAL A 69 -28.10 -15.95 -10.91
CA VAL A 69 -28.38 -16.02 -9.46
C VAL A 69 -27.06 -16.24 -8.70
N PRO A 70 -26.72 -15.42 -7.68
CA PRO A 70 -25.44 -15.51 -6.97
C PRO A 70 -25.23 -16.85 -6.26
N LYS A 71 -24.04 -17.45 -6.46
CA LYS A 71 -23.68 -18.74 -5.85
C LYS A 71 -22.20 -18.87 -5.53
N ASP A 72 -21.33 -18.44 -6.45
CA ASP A 72 -19.91 -18.76 -6.41
C ASP A 72 -19.09 -17.76 -5.58
N LEU A 73 -17.95 -18.22 -5.06
CA LEU A 73 -16.95 -17.37 -4.41
C LEU A 73 -16.17 -16.54 -5.43
N ALA A 74 -15.21 -15.73 -4.97
CA ALA A 74 -14.29 -15.00 -5.84
C ALA A 74 -13.61 -15.92 -6.87
N GLY A 75 -13.49 -15.45 -8.12
CA GLY A 75 -12.98 -16.22 -9.24
C GLY A 75 -13.96 -17.21 -9.87
N GLY A 76 -15.10 -17.50 -9.23
CA GLY A 76 -16.15 -18.33 -9.81
C GLY A 76 -17.04 -17.57 -10.80
N TYR A 77 -17.86 -18.31 -11.56
CA TYR A 77 -18.62 -17.75 -12.68
C TYR A 77 -19.59 -16.63 -12.25
N THR A 78 -20.46 -16.84 -11.26
CA THR A 78 -21.44 -15.79 -10.89
C THR A 78 -20.75 -14.54 -10.36
N HIS A 79 -19.62 -14.71 -9.67
CA HIS A 79 -18.81 -13.60 -9.16
C HIS A 79 -18.15 -12.79 -10.29
N GLU A 80 -17.48 -13.47 -11.22
CA GLU A 80 -16.79 -12.81 -12.33
C GLU A 80 -17.79 -12.22 -13.35
N GLN A 81 -18.96 -12.83 -13.55
CA GLN A 81 -20.00 -12.29 -14.41
C GLN A 81 -20.57 -10.98 -13.84
N HIS A 82 -20.94 -10.93 -12.56
CA HIS A 82 -21.41 -9.67 -11.97
C HIS A 82 -20.33 -8.57 -11.93
N LYS A 83 -19.04 -8.94 -11.83
CA LYS A 83 -17.93 -7.99 -12.00
C LYS A 83 -17.86 -7.44 -13.42
N THR A 84 -17.93 -8.31 -14.41
CA THR A 84 -17.96 -7.94 -15.82
C THR A 84 -19.14 -7.00 -16.08
N ASN A 85 -20.31 -7.31 -15.54
CA ASN A 85 -21.51 -6.47 -15.68
C ASN A 85 -21.28 -5.05 -15.15
N PHE A 86 -20.81 -4.87 -13.90
CA PHE A 86 -20.67 -3.51 -13.37
C PHE A 86 -19.56 -2.69 -14.07
N PHE A 87 -18.49 -3.34 -14.54
CA PHE A 87 -17.48 -2.64 -15.35
C PHE A 87 -18.03 -2.22 -16.71
N THR A 88 -18.79 -3.11 -17.35
CA THR A 88 -19.39 -2.85 -18.66
C THR A 88 -20.43 -1.75 -18.56
N LEU A 89 -21.30 -1.77 -17.54
CA LEU A 89 -22.31 -0.74 -17.29
C LEU A 89 -21.68 0.64 -17.15
N GLN A 90 -20.64 0.78 -16.31
CA GLN A 90 -19.97 2.06 -16.11
C GLN A 90 -19.35 2.60 -17.40
N LYS A 91 -18.65 1.73 -18.15
CA LYS A 91 -18.04 2.08 -19.44
C LYS A 91 -19.08 2.45 -20.49
N ALA A 92 -20.18 1.69 -20.58
CA ALA A 92 -21.29 1.97 -21.48
C ALA A 92 -21.91 3.34 -21.18
N GLY A 93 -22.06 3.71 -19.90
CA GLY A 93 -22.59 5.02 -19.50
C GLY A 93 -21.72 6.16 -20.00
N VAL A 94 -20.40 6.03 -19.82
CA VAL A 94 -19.42 6.98 -20.34
C VAL A 94 -19.45 7.04 -21.87
N LEU A 95 -19.50 5.89 -22.56
CA LEU A 95 -19.58 5.84 -24.02
C LEU A 95 -20.85 6.52 -24.54
N PHE A 96 -22.02 6.30 -23.92
CA PHE A 96 -23.26 6.98 -24.26
C PHE A 96 -23.09 8.50 -24.17
N GLN A 97 -22.52 8.99 -23.07
CA GLN A 97 -22.32 10.42 -22.86
C GLN A 97 -21.30 11.04 -23.81
N ILE A 98 -20.23 10.33 -24.19
CA ILE A 98 -19.25 10.84 -25.14
C ILE A 98 -19.78 10.78 -26.58
N THR A 99 -20.35 9.65 -27.01
CA THR A 99 -20.69 9.36 -28.41
C THR A 99 -22.11 9.76 -28.80
N GLY A 100 -23.06 9.73 -27.85
CA GLY A 100 -24.49 9.88 -28.10
C GLY A 100 -25.17 8.63 -28.67
N ASP A 101 -24.49 7.49 -28.75
CA ASP A 101 -25.08 6.25 -29.27
C ASP A 101 -26.02 5.60 -28.24
N GLU A 102 -27.33 5.64 -28.54
CA GLU A 102 -28.38 5.14 -27.63
C GLU A 102 -28.30 3.64 -27.36
N ARG A 103 -27.57 2.86 -28.17
CA ARG A 103 -27.38 1.41 -27.93
C ARG A 103 -26.80 1.14 -26.54
N TYR A 104 -25.89 2.00 -26.08
CA TYR A 104 -25.32 1.90 -24.74
C TYR A 104 -26.34 2.20 -23.65
N ALA A 105 -27.19 3.22 -23.83
CA ALA A 105 -28.24 3.56 -22.87
C ALA A 105 -29.31 2.47 -22.74
N VAL A 106 -29.73 1.89 -23.88
CA VAL A 106 -30.65 0.74 -23.93
C VAL A 106 -30.06 -0.46 -23.19
N TYR A 107 -28.80 -0.82 -23.47
CA TYR A 107 -28.14 -1.93 -22.78
C TYR A 107 -28.07 -1.74 -21.25
N ILE A 108 -27.74 -0.52 -20.80
CA ILE A 108 -27.72 -0.20 -19.37
C ILE A 108 -29.11 -0.35 -18.77
N LYS A 109 -30.15 0.23 -19.40
CA LYS A 109 -31.53 0.11 -18.94
C LYS A 109 -31.94 -1.36 -18.81
N ASP A 110 -31.77 -2.14 -19.87
CA ASP A 110 -32.23 -3.53 -19.90
C ASP A 110 -31.50 -4.38 -18.85
N MET A 111 -30.21 -4.16 -18.63
CA MET A 111 -29.46 -4.87 -17.59
C MET A 111 -29.88 -4.44 -16.18
N LEU A 112 -30.14 -3.15 -15.95
CA LEU A 112 -30.68 -2.67 -14.68
C LEU A 112 -32.06 -3.29 -14.39
N TYR A 113 -32.90 -3.50 -15.40
CA TYR A 113 -34.17 -4.20 -15.26
C TYR A 113 -33.99 -5.68 -14.92
N ALA A 114 -33.00 -6.37 -15.51
CA ALA A 114 -32.68 -7.74 -15.11
C ALA A 114 -32.23 -7.82 -13.63
N TYR A 115 -31.47 -6.83 -13.14
CA TYR A 115 -31.15 -6.72 -11.71
C TYR A 115 -32.36 -6.35 -10.85
N LEU A 116 -33.25 -5.48 -11.32
CA LEU A 116 -34.49 -5.11 -10.63
C LEU A 116 -35.42 -6.32 -10.46
N GLU A 117 -35.49 -7.22 -11.43
CA GLU A 117 -36.24 -8.47 -11.32
C GLU A 117 -35.60 -9.45 -10.34
N LEU A 118 -34.26 -9.54 -10.32
CA LEU A 118 -33.54 -10.50 -9.49
C LEU A 118 -33.43 -10.07 -8.01
N TYR A 119 -33.04 -8.82 -7.76
CA TYR A 119 -32.55 -8.36 -6.45
C TYR A 119 -33.56 -8.45 -5.30
N PRO A 120 -34.87 -8.14 -5.49
CA PRO A 120 -35.86 -8.25 -4.42
C PRO A 120 -36.01 -9.66 -3.84
N ASP A 121 -35.78 -10.69 -4.67
CA ASP A 121 -35.89 -12.10 -4.29
C ASP A 121 -34.59 -12.68 -3.70
N LEU A 122 -33.51 -11.88 -3.65
CA LEU A 122 -32.25 -12.33 -3.09
C LEU A 122 -32.20 -12.23 -1.56
N ASP A 123 -31.98 -13.38 -0.94
CA ASP A 123 -31.42 -13.48 0.41
C ASP A 123 -29.91 -13.16 0.42
N ARG A 124 -29.29 -13.19 1.60
CA ARG A 124 -27.82 -13.12 1.70
C ARG A 124 -27.19 -14.30 0.96
N HIS A 125 -26.12 -14.00 0.21
CA HIS A 125 -25.36 -14.96 -0.60
C HIS A 125 -25.07 -16.26 0.14
N PRO A 126 -25.24 -17.46 -0.47
CA PRO A 126 -25.23 -18.76 0.24
C PRO A 126 -23.92 -19.11 0.96
N ALA A 127 -22.79 -18.57 0.52
CA ALA A 127 -21.49 -18.80 1.17
C ALA A 127 -21.35 -18.07 2.52
N GLU A 128 -21.09 -18.80 3.60
CA GLU A 128 -21.02 -18.26 4.98
C GLU A 128 -19.60 -17.87 5.44
N ARG A 129 -18.72 -17.53 4.50
CA ARG A 129 -17.29 -17.26 4.76
C ARG A 129 -16.99 -15.83 5.24
N SER A 130 -17.86 -14.88 4.94
CA SER A 130 -17.63 -13.46 5.24
C SER A 130 -18.32 -13.04 6.54
N TYR A 131 -17.65 -12.23 7.37
CA TYR A 131 -18.26 -11.54 8.50
C TYR A 131 -19.43 -10.61 8.08
N ALA A 132 -19.44 -10.17 6.82
CA ALA A 132 -20.50 -9.37 6.20
C ALA A 132 -20.82 -9.96 4.82
N ARG A 133 -21.74 -10.93 4.78
CA ARG A 133 -22.24 -11.56 3.54
C ARG A 133 -23.05 -10.55 2.71
N GLY A 134 -22.72 -10.46 1.43
CA GLY A 134 -23.48 -9.67 0.44
C GLY A 134 -24.75 -10.39 -0.03
N LYS A 135 -25.40 -9.84 -1.06
CA LYS A 135 -26.49 -10.49 -1.80
C LYS A 135 -26.03 -10.92 -3.19
N LEU A 136 -25.47 -9.98 -3.96
CA LEU A 136 -24.93 -10.25 -5.30
C LEU A 136 -23.59 -11.00 -5.24
N PHE A 137 -22.84 -10.80 -4.16
CA PHE A 137 -21.55 -11.43 -3.98
C PHE A 137 -21.44 -12.05 -2.58
N TRP A 138 -20.46 -12.94 -2.42
CA TRP A 138 -20.20 -13.62 -1.15
C TRP A 138 -19.83 -12.68 0.02
N GLN A 139 -19.47 -11.42 -0.26
CA GLN A 139 -19.19 -10.39 0.74
C GLN A 139 -19.69 -9.01 0.32
N CYS A 140 -20.15 -8.19 1.28
CA CYS A 140 -20.68 -6.84 1.05
C CYS A 140 -19.69 -5.89 0.35
N LEU A 141 -18.38 -6.15 0.46
CA LEU A 141 -17.38 -5.37 -0.28
C LEU A 141 -17.69 -5.33 -1.78
N ASN A 142 -17.99 -6.48 -2.37
CA ASN A 142 -18.22 -6.59 -3.81
C ASN A 142 -19.61 -6.08 -4.22
N ASP A 143 -20.63 -6.20 -3.36
CA ASP A 143 -21.90 -5.51 -3.54
C ASP A 143 -21.68 -3.97 -3.57
N ALA A 144 -20.86 -3.44 -2.66
CA ALA A 144 -20.50 -2.02 -2.67
C ALA A 144 -19.68 -1.63 -3.91
N ASN A 145 -18.75 -2.47 -4.39
CA ASN A 145 -18.09 -2.25 -5.68
C ASN A 145 -19.13 -2.09 -6.79
N TRP A 146 -20.06 -3.05 -6.91
CA TRP A 146 -21.11 -3.01 -7.92
C TRP A 146 -21.88 -1.70 -7.89
N LEU A 147 -22.34 -1.27 -6.71
CA LEU A 147 -23.13 -0.04 -6.60
C LEU A 147 -22.31 1.23 -6.89
N VAL A 148 -21.01 1.28 -6.55
CA VAL A 148 -20.14 2.41 -6.94
C VAL A 148 -20.04 2.57 -8.46
N TYR A 149 -19.85 1.48 -9.20
CA TYR A 149 -19.75 1.53 -10.67
C TYR A 149 -21.11 1.75 -11.32
N VAL A 150 -22.15 1.07 -10.84
CA VAL A 150 -23.49 1.17 -11.43
C VAL A 150 -24.14 2.52 -11.15
N SER A 151 -23.84 3.18 -10.03
CA SER A 151 -24.28 4.57 -9.81
C SER A 151 -23.79 5.52 -10.90
N GLN A 152 -22.55 5.32 -11.39
CA GLN A 152 -22.00 6.12 -12.49
C GLN A 152 -22.70 5.84 -13.81
N ALA A 153 -22.99 4.56 -14.10
CA ALA A 153 -23.74 4.16 -15.28
C ALA A 153 -25.17 4.75 -15.26
N TYR A 154 -25.83 4.68 -14.11
CA TYR A 154 -27.18 5.16 -13.92
C TYR A 154 -27.27 6.68 -14.03
N ASP A 155 -26.32 7.43 -13.44
CA ASP A 155 -26.20 8.88 -13.62
C ASP A 155 -26.08 9.26 -15.11
N CYS A 156 -25.32 8.48 -15.89
CA CYS A 156 -25.16 8.71 -17.32
C CYS A 156 -26.44 8.52 -18.13
N ILE A 157 -27.44 7.77 -17.65
CA ILE A 157 -28.70 7.56 -18.39
C ILE A 157 -29.92 8.15 -17.66
N TYR A 158 -29.72 8.80 -16.51
CA TYR A 158 -30.82 9.22 -15.64
C TYR A 158 -31.81 10.17 -16.34
N GLU A 159 -31.32 11.20 -17.04
CA GLU A 159 -32.18 12.12 -17.81
C GLU A 159 -32.77 11.49 -19.09
N TRP A 160 -32.21 10.39 -19.59
CA TRP A 160 -32.70 9.67 -20.77
C TRP A 160 -33.87 8.73 -20.43
N LEU A 161 -33.89 8.19 -19.21
CA LEU A 161 -34.96 7.33 -18.72
C LEU A 161 -36.28 8.08 -18.51
N SER A 162 -37.40 7.36 -18.65
CA SER A 162 -38.70 7.89 -18.25
C SER A 162 -38.78 8.09 -16.73
N GLU A 163 -39.71 8.92 -16.26
CA GLU A 163 -39.95 9.06 -14.82
C GLU A 163 -40.39 7.73 -14.18
N GLU A 164 -41.18 6.93 -14.89
CA GLU A 164 -41.62 5.61 -14.44
C GLU A 164 -40.44 4.64 -14.28
N ASP A 165 -39.55 4.57 -15.28
CA ASP A 165 -38.35 3.73 -15.20
C ASP A 165 -37.47 4.14 -14.01
N ARG A 166 -37.30 5.46 -13.81
CA ARG A 166 -36.51 6.00 -12.69
C ARG A 166 -37.12 5.63 -11.35
N GLN A 167 -38.44 5.79 -11.18
CA GLN A 167 -39.12 5.42 -9.93
C GLN A 167 -38.99 3.92 -9.66
N ALA A 168 -39.21 3.07 -10.67
CA ALA A 168 -39.09 1.62 -10.54
C ALA A 168 -37.67 1.19 -10.08
N LEU A 169 -36.63 1.74 -10.71
CA LEU A 169 -35.24 1.43 -10.36
C LEU A 169 -34.84 2.02 -8.99
N ASN A 170 -35.24 3.25 -8.69
CA ASN A 170 -34.92 3.92 -7.44
C ASN A 170 -35.51 3.15 -6.24
N ASP A 171 -36.79 2.79 -6.32
CA ASP A 171 -37.53 2.18 -5.20
C ASP A 171 -37.32 0.66 -5.12
N GLY A 172 -37.20 -0.03 -6.25
CA GLY A 172 -37.12 -1.50 -6.29
C GLY A 172 -35.69 -2.07 -6.24
N LEU A 173 -34.67 -1.30 -6.63
CA LEU A 173 -33.28 -1.78 -6.70
C LEU A 173 -32.33 -0.94 -5.84
N PHE A 174 -32.24 0.37 -6.09
CA PHE A 174 -31.17 1.19 -5.55
C PHE A 174 -31.32 1.53 -4.07
N LYS A 175 -32.50 1.99 -3.62
CA LYS A 175 -32.75 2.23 -2.17
C LYS A 175 -32.62 0.95 -1.34
N PRO A 176 -33.22 -0.19 -1.73
CA PRO A 176 -33.04 -1.45 -1.00
C PRO A 176 -31.57 -1.88 -0.90
N MET A 177 -30.78 -1.69 -1.97
CA MET A 177 -29.35 -2.00 -1.92
C MET A 177 -28.57 -1.06 -1.00
N ALA A 178 -28.91 0.23 -1.01
CA ALA A 178 -28.29 1.20 -0.11
C ALA A 178 -28.62 0.91 1.36
N ASP A 179 -29.87 0.56 1.68
CA ASP A 179 -30.31 0.16 3.02
C ASP A 179 -29.63 -1.13 3.47
N PHE A 180 -29.54 -2.14 2.60
CA PHE A 180 -28.85 -3.39 2.89
C PHE A 180 -27.37 -3.19 3.27
N LEU A 181 -26.65 -2.38 2.49
CA LEU A 181 -25.23 -2.09 2.71
C LEU A 181 -24.99 -1.23 3.95
N SER A 182 -25.98 -0.45 4.40
CA SER A 182 -25.82 0.50 5.50
C SER A 182 -26.57 0.10 6.77
N ILE A 183 -27.90 0.17 6.75
CA ILE A 183 -28.78 -0.06 7.91
C ILE A 183 -28.79 -1.53 8.33
N GLU A 184 -28.86 -2.46 7.37
CA GLU A 184 -28.93 -3.90 7.69
C GLU A 184 -27.56 -4.53 7.96
N THR A 185 -26.48 -3.85 7.56
CA THR A 185 -25.11 -4.35 7.73
C THR A 185 -24.18 -3.28 8.34
N PRO A 186 -24.49 -2.71 9.52
CA PRO A 186 -23.73 -1.62 10.10
C PRO A 186 -22.29 -2.01 10.46
N GLN A 187 -22.03 -3.29 10.74
CA GLN A 187 -20.69 -3.81 10.98
C GLN A 187 -19.76 -3.68 9.76
N PHE A 188 -20.34 -3.56 8.55
CA PHE A 188 -19.61 -3.28 7.31
C PHE A 188 -19.53 -1.78 7.04
N PHE A 189 -20.58 -1.01 7.33
CA PHE A 189 -20.72 0.39 6.88
C PHE A 189 -20.10 1.44 7.82
N ASN A 190 -20.04 1.15 9.12
CA ASN A 190 -19.69 2.14 10.15
C ASN A 190 -18.23 2.03 10.66
N ARG A 191 -17.43 1.08 10.17
CA ARG A 191 -16.04 0.91 10.61
C ARG A 191 -15.09 1.88 9.89
N ILE A 192 -13.99 2.29 10.50
CA ILE A 192 -12.85 2.88 9.77
C ILE A 192 -12.01 1.76 9.15
N HIS A 193 -12.25 1.49 7.87
CA HIS A 193 -11.62 0.42 7.09
C HIS A 193 -11.93 0.58 5.59
N ASN A 194 -11.08 0.06 4.70
CA ASN A 194 -11.31 0.17 3.25
C ASN A 194 -12.67 -0.38 2.78
N HIS A 195 -13.19 -1.42 3.45
CA HIS A 195 -14.53 -1.97 3.21
C HIS A 195 -15.64 -0.92 3.36
N SER A 196 -15.65 -0.19 4.47
CA SER A 196 -16.66 0.82 4.70
C SER A 196 -16.48 2.04 3.81
N THR A 197 -15.25 2.35 3.36
CA THR A 197 -15.04 3.39 2.34
C THR A 197 -15.78 3.05 1.06
N TRP A 198 -15.70 1.80 0.59
CA TRP A 198 -16.52 1.32 -0.54
C TRP A 198 -18.02 1.43 -0.24
N GLY A 199 -18.46 1.02 0.95
CA GLY A 199 -19.85 1.15 1.37
C GLY A 199 -20.35 2.59 1.36
N ASN A 200 -19.61 3.51 1.98
CA ASN A 200 -19.96 4.93 2.05
C ASN A 200 -19.97 5.56 0.66
N ALA A 201 -18.98 5.25 -0.20
CA ALA A 201 -18.99 5.69 -1.59
C ALA A 201 -20.20 5.15 -2.36
N ALA A 202 -20.53 3.87 -2.20
CA ALA A 202 -21.67 3.23 -2.86
C ALA A 202 -23.00 3.92 -2.52
N VAL A 203 -23.30 4.04 -1.23
CA VAL A 203 -24.53 4.66 -0.72
C VAL A 203 -24.58 6.15 -1.01
N GLY A 204 -23.45 6.84 -0.89
CA GLY A 204 -23.37 8.27 -1.13
C GLY A 204 -23.52 8.63 -2.60
N MET A 205 -22.83 7.91 -3.50
CA MET A 205 -22.94 8.14 -4.95
C MET A 205 -24.35 7.88 -5.45
N ILE A 206 -24.99 6.76 -5.07
CA ILE A 206 -26.37 6.52 -5.52
C ILE A 206 -27.33 7.57 -4.94
N GLY A 207 -27.14 7.98 -3.69
CA GLY A 207 -27.90 9.06 -3.06
C GLY A 207 -27.77 10.39 -3.84
N LEU A 208 -26.59 10.71 -4.35
CA LEU A 208 -26.37 11.87 -5.23
C LEU A 208 -27.06 11.74 -6.59
N VAL A 209 -27.20 10.52 -7.15
CA VAL A 209 -27.90 10.32 -8.43
C VAL A 209 -29.39 10.48 -8.28
N ILE A 210 -29.97 9.94 -7.20
CA ILE A 210 -31.43 9.95 -6.99
C ILE A 210 -31.91 11.14 -6.16
N ASP A 211 -31.02 12.09 -5.87
CA ASP A 211 -31.24 13.27 -5.02
C ASP A 211 -31.83 12.94 -3.63
N ASP A 212 -31.37 11.84 -3.02
CA ASP A 212 -31.76 11.40 -1.67
C ASP A 212 -30.74 11.89 -0.63
N GLN A 213 -31.09 13.01 0.03
CA GLN A 213 -30.23 13.62 1.04
C GLN A 213 -30.02 12.72 2.27
N GLU A 214 -30.96 11.83 2.60
CA GLU A 214 -30.78 10.91 3.73
C GLU A 214 -29.65 9.93 3.45
N LEU A 215 -29.60 9.36 2.24
CA LEU A 215 -28.52 8.46 1.84
C LEU A 215 -27.16 9.19 1.78
N VAL A 216 -27.14 10.43 1.28
CA VAL A 216 -25.91 11.25 1.24
C VAL A 216 -25.41 11.53 2.66
N ASP A 217 -26.28 11.96 3.58
CA ASP A 217 -25.90 12.22 4.97
C ASP A 217 -25.46 10.94 5.68
N ARG A 218 -26.15 9.82 5.43
CA ARG A 218 -25.78 8.50 5.96
C ARG A 218 -24.38 8.09 5.49
N ALA A 219 -24.04 8.33 4.23
CA ALA A 219 -22.71 8.06 3.70
C ALA A 219 -21.63 8.95 4.30
N LEU A 220 -21.89 10.26 4.44
CA LEU A 220 -20.91 11.21 4.96
C LEU A 220 -20.63 11.03 6.46
N TYR A 221 -21.66 10.67 7.24
CA TYR A 221 -21.64 10.72 8.70
C TYR A 221 -21.90 9.39 9.42
N GLY A 222 -22.08 8.31 8.65
CA GLY A 222 -22.38 6.96 9.14
C GLY A 222 -23.86 6.69 9.37
N ALA A 223 -24.23 5.42 9.44
CA ALA A 223 -25.57 4.95 9.76
C ALA A 223 -25.82 5.02 11.27
N ARG A 224 -26.09 6.23 11.79
CA ARG A 224 -26.18 6.53 13.23
C ARG A 224 -27.39 5.93 13.95
N SER A 225 -28.42 5.54 13.20
CA SER A 225 -29.65 4.94 13.77
C SER A 225 -29.48 3.47 14.19
N VAL A 226 -28.35 2.85 13.82
CA VAL A 226 -28.07 1.43 14.07
C VAL A 226 -26.72 1.25 14.76
N SER A 227 -26.61 0.22 15.61
CA SER A 227 -25.39 -0.06 16.37
C SER A 227 -24.72 -1.36 15.94
N VAL A 228 -23.39 -1.38 16.03
CA VAL A 228 -22.58 -2.60 15.87
C VAL A 228 -22.48 -3.31 17.21
N LYS A 229 -22.60 -4.65 17.20
CA LYS A 229 -22.43 -5.47 18.41
C LYS A 229 -21.02 -5.28 19.00
N ALA A 230 -20.95 -5.03 20.31
CA ALA A 230 -19.67 -4.86 21.00
C ALA A 230 -18.77 -6.10 20.86
N GLY A 231 -17.47 -5.86 20.61
CA GLY A 231 -16.47 -6.91 20.47
C GLY A 231 -16.52 -7.69 19.16
N ALA A 232 -17.22 -7.19 18.13
CA ALA A 232 -17.19 -7.77 16.80
C ALA A 232 -15.79 -7.68 16.18
N VAL A 233 -15.39 -8.71 15.45
CA VAL A 233 -14.12 -8.77 14.71
C VAL A 233 -14.38 -9.19 13.27
N ASP A 234 -13.51 -8.75 12.35
CA ASP A 234 -13.51 -9.20 10.98
C ASP A 234 -12.91 -10.62 10.84
N ASN A 235 -12.83 -11.10 9.60
CA ASN A 235 -12.30 -12.42 9.27
C ASN A 235 -10.84 -12.63 9.70
N ASP A 236 -10.07 -11.54 9.83
CA ASP A 236 -8.64 -11.54 10.11
C ASP A 236 -8.34 -11.17 11.59
N GLY A 237 -9.39 -11.06 12.42
CA GLY A 237 -9.28 -10.72 13.84
C GLY A 237 -9.19 -9.21 14.14
N GLY A 238 -9.29 -8.36 13.12
CA GLY A 238 -9.35 -6.91 13.25
C GLY A 238 -10.65 -6.45 13.92
N SER A 239 -10.57 -5.49 14.84
CA SER A 239 -11.74 -5.02 15.59
C SER A 239 -12.72 -4.24 14.70
N ILE A 240 -14.01 -4.57 14.79
CA ILE A 240 -15.12 -3.81 14.20
C ILE A 240 -15.70 -2.94 15.32
N VAL A 241 -15.44 -1.63 15.23
CA VAL A 241 -15.67 -0.67 16.32
C VAL A 241 -17.17 -0.49 16.65
N ALA A 242 -17.48 -0.11 17.90
CA ALA A 242 -18.82 0.06 18.48
C ALA A 242 -19.12 1.49 18.99
N GLN A 243 -20.42 1.80 19.08
CA GLN A 243 -21.21 2.95 19.58
C GLN A 243 -20.69 4.41 19.55
N ASP A 244 -19.39 4.70 19.74
CA ASP A 244 -18.89 6.08 19.94
C ASP A 244 -17.76 6.50 18.97
N GLN A 245 -17.48 5.71 17.93
CA GLN A 245 -16.53 6.11 16.89
C GLN A 245 -17.12 7.19 15.99
N GLU A 246 -16.29 8.09 15.46
CA GLU A 246 -16.64 8.82 14.24
C GLU A 246 -16.83 7.81 13.09
N MET A 247 -17.87 8.01 12.28
CA MET A 247 -18.26 7.06 11.23
C MET A 247 -18.54 7.81 9.93
N GLY A 248 -18.58 7.06 8.83
CA GLY A 248 -18.86 7.59 7.50
C GLY A 248 -17.62 8.14 6.80
N PHE A 249 -17.85 8.65 5.59
CA PHE A 249 -16.79 9.01 4.65
C PHE A 249 -15.83 10.08 5.19
N LEU A 250 -16.33 11.08 5.92
CA LEU A 250 -15.45 12.12 6.48
C LEU A 250 -14.56 11.57 7.60
N ALA A 251 -15.10 10.68 8.43
CA ALA A 251 -14.31 10.00 9.45
C ALA A 251 -13.22 9.13 8.82
N GLN A 252 -13.53 8.47 7.69
CA GLN A 252 -12.55 7.70 6.93
C GLN A 252 -11.39 8.56 6.44
N ILE A 253 -11.66 9.75 5.89
CA ILE A 253 -10.60 10.69 5.49
C ILE A 253 -9.79 11.16 6.72
N ASN A 254 -10.46 11.39 7.85
CA ASN A 254 -9.83 11.85 9.09
C ASN A 254 -8.93 10.81 9.75
N HIS A 255 -9.27 9.52 9.67
CA HIS A 255 -8.62 8.48 10.47
C HIS A 255 -7.80 7.48 9.66
N ALA A 256 -8.08 7.31 8.36
CA ALA A 256 -7.41 6.29 7.56
C ALA A 256 -6.09 6.77 6.91
N PHE A 257 -5.89 8.09 6.82
CA PHE A 257 -4.68 8.69 6.26
C PHE A 257 -3.92 9.51 7.30
N SER A 258 -2.59 9.41 7.25
CA SER A 258 -1.71 10.37 7.91
C SER A 258 -1.71 11.74 7.22
N PRO A 259 -1.13 12.78 7.84
CA PRO A 259 -0.98 14.09 7.21
C PRO A 259 -0.18 14.07 5.89
N ASP A 260 0.70 13.07 5.71
CA ASP A 260 1.48 12.83 4.50
C ASP A 260 0.69 12.08 3.42
N GLY A 261 -0.52 11.60 3.75
CA GLY A 261 -1.35 10.79 2.87
C GLY A 261 -0.99 9.30 2.86
N TYR A 262 -0.16 8.82 3.79
CA TYR A 262 0.08 7.38 3.96
C TYR A 262 -1.15 6.71 4.59
N TYR A 263 -1.48 5.51 4.11
CA TYR A 263 -2.61 4.72 4.59
C TYR A 263 -2.08 3.49 5.34
N THR A 264 -2.51 3.32 6.59
CA THR A 264 -1.88 2.41 7.57
C THR A 264 -1.81 0.94 7.15
N GLU A 265 -2.73 0.45 6.30
CA GLU A 265 -2.71 -0.93 5.80
C GLU A 265 -1.59 -1.18 4.75
N GLY A 266 -0.88 -0.14 4.30
CA GLY A 266 0.22 -0.23 3.34
C GLY A 266 -0.19 0.08 1.88
N PRO A 267 0.78 0.17 0.95
CA PRO A 267 0.56 0.69 -0.40
C PRO A 267 -0.36 -0.20 -1.23
N TYR A 268 -0.33 -1.52 -1.02
CA TYR A 268 -1.27 -2.43 -1.67
C TYR A 268 -2.70 -2.02 -1.34
N TYR A 269 -3.10 -1.97 -0.06
CA TYR A 269 -4.47 -1.61 0.29
C TYR A 269 -4.80 -0.14 0.08
N GLN A 270 -3.82 0.76 0.23
CA GLN A 270 -3.97 2.17 -0.13
C GLN A 270 -4.44 2.32 -1.57
N ARG A 271 -3.75 1.69 -2.54
CA ARG A 271 -4.16 1.67 -3.95
C ARG A 271 -5.62 1.28 -4.13
N TYR A 272 -6.07 0.26 -3.39
CA TYR A 272 -7.43 -0.26 -3.51
C TYR A 272 -8.46 0.71 -2.91
N ALA A 273 -8.15 1.30 -1.76
CA ALA A 273 -8.98 2.26 -1.07
C ALA A 273 -9.02 3.63 -1.77
N MET A 274 -7.97 4.01 -2.50
CA MET A 274 -7.91 5.31 -3.19
C MET A 274 -9.03 5.49 -4.20
N TYR A 275 -9.47 4.43 -4.87
CA TYR A 275 -10.54 4.55 -5.87
C TYR A 275 -11.88 5.03 -5.28
N PRO A 276 -12.50 4.36 -4.28
CA PRO A 276 -13.75 4.84 -3.70
C PRO A 276 -13.58 6.21 -3.00
N PHE A 277 -12.41 6.51 -2.42
CA PHE A 277 -12.14 7.85 -1.88
C PHE A 277 -12.21 8.93 -2.96
N LEU A 278 -11.48 8.73 -4.05
CA LEU A 278 -11.37 9.76 -5.09
C LEU A 278 -12.66 9.87 -5.90
N ILE A 279 -13.24 8.75 -6.35
CA ILE A 279 -14.43 8.80 -7.21
C ILE A 279 -15.65 9.39 -6.49
N PHE A 280 -15.78 9.14 -5.17
CA PHE A 280 -16.83 9.77 -4.38
C PHE A 280 -16.50 11.24 -4.08
N ALA A 281 -15.23 11.59 -3.86
CA ALA A 281 -14.81 12.98 -3.73
C ALA A 281 -15.04 13.80 -5.03
N GLU A 282 -14.84 13.20 -6.21
CA GLU A 282 -15.19 13.79 -7.51
C GLU A 282 -16.70 14.07 -7.60
N ALA A 283 -17.52 13.07 -7.32
CA ALA A 283 -18.98 13.22 -7.29
C ALA A 283 -19.44 14.30 -6.31
N LEU A 284 -18.87 14.33 -5.10
CA LEU A 284 -19.15 15.36 -4.11
C LEU A 284 -18.63 16.74 -4.54
N SER A 285 -17.50 16.84 -5.23
CA SER A 285 -17.01 18.11 -5.76
C SER A 285 -17.97 18.70 -6.79
N ASN A 286 -18.60 17.85 -7.59
CA ASN A 286 -19.54 18.25 -8.63
C ASN A 286 -20.93 18.60 -8.06
N LYS A 287 -21.48 17.78 -7.15
CA LYS A 287 -22.85 17.95 -6.59
C LYS A 287 -22.92 18.70 -5.26
N ARG A 288 -21.84 18.71 -4.49
CA ARG A 288 -21.72 19.29 -3.14
C ARG A 288 -20.43 20.12 -2.99
N PRO A 289 -20.20 21.13 -3.85
CA PRO A 289 -19.00 21.96 -3.82
C PRO A 289 -18.85 22.73 -2.49
N ASP A 290 -19.92 22.88 -1.73
CA ASP A 290 -19.92 23.46 -0.37
C ASP A 290 -18.99 22.71 0.60
N LEU A 291 -18.82 21.39 0.42
CA LEU A 291 -17.96 20.57 1.27
C LEU A 291 -16.47 20.80 1.01
N LYS A 292 -16.09 21.33 -0.17
CA LYS A 292 -14.70 21.47 -0.60
C LYS A 292 -13.88 20.19 -0.38
N ILE A 293 -14.49 19.04 -0.68
CA ILE A 293 -14.00 17.72 -0.24
C ILE A 293 -12.58 17.40 -0.69
N LEU A 294 -12.17 17.83 -1.88
CA LEU A 294 -10.80 17.61 -2.39
C LEU A 294 -9.75 18.48 -1.69
N ALA A 295 -10.16 19.60 -1.09
CA ALA A 295 -9.31 20.44 -0.25
C ALA A 295 -9.37 20.04 1.25
N TYR A 296 -10.31 19.19 1.63
CA TYR A 296 -10.53 18.75 3.01
C TYR A 296 -9.29 18.07 3.59
N LYS A 297 -9.02 18.31 4.89
CA LYS A 297 -7.83 17.82 5.60
C LYS A 297 -6.54 18.10 4.81
N ASP A 298 -6.33 19.36 4.44
CA ASP A 298 -5.16 19.82 3.68
C ASP A 298 -4.89 19.00 2.41
N SER A 299 -5.96 18.72 1.65
CA SER A 299 -5.94 17.93 0.42
C SER A 299 -5.31 16.54 0.59
N VAL A 300 -5.57 15.86 1.73
CA VAL A 300 -4.95 14.56 2.05
C VAL A 300 -5.19 13.49 0.99
N LEU A 301 -6.33 13.53 0.28
CA LEU A 301 -6.61 12.59 -0.80
C LEU A 301 -5.65 12.78 -2.00
N ILE A 302 -5.27 14.03 -2.29
CA ILE A 302 -4.27 14.34 -3.33
C ILE A 302 -2.87 13.95 -2.83
N LYS A 303 -2.52 14.28 -1.58
CA LYS A 303 -1.26 13.85 -0.95
C LYS A 303 -1.12 12.32 -0.96
N GLY A 304 -2.22 11.59 -0.74
CA GLY A 304 -2.26 10.14 -0.78
C GLY A 304 -1.86 9.54 -2.13
N VAL A 305 -2.08 10.25 -3.23
CA VAL A 305 -1.57 9.83 -4.54
C VAL A 305 -0.05 9.96 -4.61
N TYR A 306 0.52 11.08 -4.13
CA TYR A 306 1.99 11.24 -4.05
C TYR A 306 2.64 10.23 -3.09
N ALA A 307 1.98 9.93 -1.97
CA ALA A 307 2.44 8.88 -1.05
C ALA A 307 2.51 7.52 -1.75
N LEU A 308 1.50 7.14 -2.55
CA LEU A 308 1.54 5.91 -3.36
C LEU A 308 2.68 5.91 -4.38
N LEU A 309 2.87 7.00 -5.13
CA LEU A 309 3.94 7.10 -6.12
C LEU A 309 5.31 6.88 -5.50
N ASN A 310 5.53 7.39 -4.28
CA ASN A 310 6.78 7.24 -3.56
C ASN A 310 6.98 5.86 -2.92
N GLN A 311 5.91 5.08 -2.74
CA GLN A 311 5.96 3.70 -2.23
C GLN A 311 6.16 2.65 -3.32
N THR A 312 6.91 3.00 -4.38
CA THR A 312 7.20 2.08 -5.50
C THR A 312 8.68 1.95 -5.80
N ASN A 313 9.09 0.80 -6.33
CA ASN A 313 10.42 0.59 -6.89
C ASN A 313 10.60 1.39 -8.22
N SER A 314 11.76 1.26 -8.86
CA SER A 314 12.07 1.93 -10.14
C SER A 314 11.13 1.51 -11.28
N ALA A 315 10.63 0.27 -11.25
CA ALA A 315 9.65 -0.26 -12.20
C ALA A 315 8.20 0.18 -11.93
N GLY A 316 7.94 0.90 -10.83
CA GLY A 316 6.60 1.35 -10.46
C GLY A 316 5.77 0.28 -9.74
N GLU A 317 6.37 -0.81 -9.28
CA GLU A 317 5.69 -1.82 -8.44
C GLU A 317 5.70 -1.36 -6.98
N PHE A 318 4.61 -1.59 -6.26
CA PHE A 318 4.52 -1.21 -4.85
C PHE A 318 5.43 -2.08 -3.98
N PHE A 319 5.98 -1.47 -2.92
CA PHE A 319 6.67 -2.24 -1.89
C PHE A 319 5.69 -3.25 -1.25
N PRO A 320 6.00 -4.56 -1.22
CA PRO A 320 5.07 -5.57 -0.78
C PRO A 320 5.05 -5.73 0.74
N ILE A 321 4.94 -4.62 1.49
CA ILE A 321 4.75 -4.63 2.94
C ILE A 321 3.32 -5.01 3.29
N ASN A 322 3.14 -5.63 4.46
CA ASN A 322 1.85 -6.15 4.92
C ASN A 322 1.25 -7.15 3.90
N ASP A 323 -0.04 -7.47 4.03
CA ASP A 323 -0.74 -8.29 3.05
C ASP A 323 -0.72 -7.60 1.66
N SER A 324 0.18 -8.09 0.80
CA SER A 324 0.40 -7.51 -0.53
C SER A 324 0.64 -8.58 -1.59
N GLN A 325 0.21 -8.32 -2.83
CA GLN A 325 0.57 -9.13 -3.97
C GLN A 325 1.69 -8.44 -4.76
N LYS A 326 2.84 -9.12 -4.89
CA LYS A 326 3.95 -8.66 -5.72
C LYS A 326 3.52 -8.46 -7.18
N GLY A 327 4.08 -7.45 -7.83
CA GLY A 327 3.75 -7.03 -9.20
C GLY A 327 2.54 -6.08 -9.29
N MET A 328 1.79 -5.85 -8.21
CA MET A 328 0.82 -4.75 -8.17
C MET A 328 1.57 -3.41 -8.31
N SER A 329 1.12 -2.54 -9.22
CA SER A 329 1.91 -1.40 -9.67
C SER A 329 1.06 -0.17 -9.99
N LEU A 330 1.74 0.90 -10.38
CA LEU A 330 1.12 2.12 -10.90
C LEU A 330 0.25 1.90 -12.15
N ALA A 331 0.33 0.74 -12.81
CA ALA A 331 -0.53 0.38 -13.93
C ALA A 331 -1.95 -0.04 -13.52
N SER A 332 -2.22 -0.22 -12.22
CA SER A 332 -3.55 -0.61 -11.73
C SER A 332 -4.62 0.40 -12.16
N ARG A 333 -5.85 -0.06 -12.35
CA ARG A 333 -6.98 0.80 -12.76
C ARG A 333 -7.18 1.95 -11.77
N GLU A 334 -7.05 1.67 -10.47
CA GLU A 334 -7.20 2.66 -9.41
C GLU A 334 -6.17 3.79 -9.57
N LEU A 335 -4.91 3.46 -9.91
CA LEU A 335 -3.86 4.46 -10.08
C LEU A 335 -3.96 5.24 -11.40
N VAL A 336 -4.48 4.64 -12.47
CA VAL A 336 -4.78 5.37 -13.71
C VAL A 336 -5.76 6.52 -13.43
N ASN A 337 -6.81 6.23 -12.66
CA ASN A 337 -7.76 7.24 -12.21
C ASN A 337 -7.11 8.22 -11.21
N ALA A 338 -6.45 7.70 -10.18
CA ALA A 338 -5.93 8.53 -9.09
C ALA A 338 -4.89 9.56 -9.53
N VAL A 339 -3.96 9.19 -10.41
CA VAL A 339 -2.89 10.09 -10.86
C VAL A 339 -3.45 11.18 -11.78
N SER A 340 -4.41 10.83 -12.65
CA SER A 340 -5.12 11.80 -13.49
C SER A 340 -5.92 12.80 -12.65
N MET A 341 -6.59 12.32 -11.60
CA MET A 341 -7.30 13.17 -10.65
C MET A 341 -6.36 14.06 -9.83
N ALA A 342 -5.21 13.55 -9.38
CA ALA A 342 -4.20 14.35 -8.69
C ALA A 342 -3.64 15.47 -9.57
N TYR A 343 -3.47 15.21 -10.87
CA TYR A 343 -3.11 16.25 -11.83
C TYR A 343 -4.23 17.30 -11.99
N HIS A 344 -5.46 16.86 -12.27
CA HIS A 344 -6.58 17.75 -12.56
C HIS A 344 -7.04 18.59 -11.36
N TYR A 345 -7.22 17.96 -10.19
CA TYR A 345 -7.71 18.63 -8.97
C TYR A 345 -6.61 19.17 -8.06
N GLY A 346 -5.36 18.79 -8.30
CA GLY A 346 -4.20 19.30 -7.56
C GLY A 346 -3.64 20.58 -8.18
N SER A 347 -2.32 20.73 -8.12
CA SER A 347 -1.60 21.89 -8.65
C SER A 347 -1.28 21.80 -10.14
N GLN A 348 -1.87 20.85 -10.88
CA GLN A 348 -1.48 20.51 -12.26
C GLN A 348 0.02 20.23 -12.39
N ASP A 349 0.57 19.48 -11.43
CA ASP A 349 1.98 19.10 -11.43
C ASP A 349 2.35 18.33 -12.71
N LEU A 350 3.16 18.96 -13.55
CA LEU A 350 3.63 18.42 -14.82
C LEU A 350 4.44 17.13 -14.67
N SER A 351 4.97 16.86 -13.47
CA SER A 351 5.71 15.64 -13.18
C SER A 351 4.80 14.40 -13.22
N LEU A 352 3.53 14.53 -12.81
CA LEU A 352 2.53 13.47 -12.84
C LEU A 352 2.21 13.01 -14.27
N LEU A 353 2.32 13.91 -15.26
CA LEU A 353 2.07 13.57 -16.66
C LEU A 353 3.04 12.51 -17.20
N SER A 354 4.28 12.41 -16.66
CA SER A 354 5.20 11.33 -17.04
C SER A 354 4.73 9.96 -16.54
N VAL A 355 4.15 9.93 -15.33
CA VAL A 355 3.54 8.71 -14.78
C VAL A 355 2.33 8.32 -15.61
N ILE A 356 1.43 9.27 -15.90
CA ILE A 356 0.23 9.02 -16.72
C ILE A 356 0.60 8.54 -18.12
N ALA A 357 1.60 9.16 -18.76
CA ALA A 357 2.11 8.71 -20.05
C ALA A 357 2.62 7.26 -19.99
N SER A 358 3.33 6.88 -18.92
CA SER A 358 3.86 5.52 -18.73
C SER A 358 2.76 4.47 -18.53
N GLN A 359 1.58 4.87 -18.02
CA GLN A 359 0.43 3.98 -17.85
C GLN A 359 -0.24 3.64 -19.19
N GLY A 360 -0.01 4.44 -20.24
CA GLY A 360 -0.49 4.19 -21.60
C GLY A 360 -2.00 4.31 -21.80
N ARG A 361 -2.74 4.79 -20.80
CA ARG A 361 -4.19 5.04 -20.85
C ARG A 361 -4.61 6.03 -19.76
N VAL A 362 -5.78 6.65 -19.93
CA VAL A 362 -6.37 7.61 -18.97
C VAL A 362 -7.79 7.17 -18.59
N PRO A 363 -8.37 7.64 -17.47
CA PRO A 363 -9.82 7.50 -17.26
C PRO A 363 -10.58 8.31 -18.33
N LEU A 364 -11.74 7.83 -18.75
CA LEU A 364 -12.59 8.53 -19.72
C LEU A 364 -13.52 9.54 -19.01
N ASN A 365 -12.90 10.51 -18.34
CA ASN A 365 -13.55 11.64 -17.67
C ASN A 365 -12.75 12.93 -17.84
N ASP A 366 -13.23 14.02 -17.22
CA ASP A 366 -12.64 15.36 -17.30
C ASP A 366 -11.15 15.33 -16.88
N ALA A 367 -10.83 14.66 -15.78
CA ALA A 367 -9.46 14.55 -15.29
C ALA A 367 -8.52 13.82 -16.27
N GLY A 368 -8.98 12.72 -16.87
CA GLY A 368 -8.20 11.99 -17.86
C GLY A 368 -8.05 12.72 -19.18
N PHE A 369 -9.07 13.46 -19.61
CA PHE A 369 -9.01 14.29 -20.81
C PHE A 369 -7.98 15.42 -20.66
N ASP A 370 -7.99 16.13 -19.53
CA ASP A 370 -7.03 17.19 -19.23
C ASP A 370 -5.59 16.69 -19.22
N ALA A 371 -5.35 15.55 -18.57
CA ALA A 371 -4.03 14.95 -18.53
C ALA A 371 -3.57 14.49 -19.94
N ALA A 372 -4.44 13.82 -20.69
CA ALA A 372 -4.12 13.35 -22.04
C ALA A 372 -3.84 14.52 -23.00
N LYS A 373 -4.59 15.61 -22.88
CA LYS A 373 -4.38 16.84 -23.64
C LYS A 373 -3.02 17.46 -23.32
N ALA A 374 -2.68 17.62 -22.05
CA ALA A 374 -1.39 18.16 -21.61
C ALA A 374 -0.20 17.29 -22.05
N ILE A 375 -0.37 15.97 -22.07
CA ILE A 375 0.63 15.03 -22.64
C ILE A 375 0.79 15.27 -24.14
N GLY A 376 -0.30 15.40 -24.90
CA GLY A 376 -0.28 15.70 -26.33
C GLY A 376 0.38 17.04 -26.67
N GLU A 377 0.32 18.01 -25.75
CA GLU A 377 0.99 19.31 -25.84
C GLU A 377 2.48 19.27 -25.45
N GLY A 378 3.02 18.13 -25.04
CA GLY A 378 4.43 17.97 -24.68
C GLY A 378 4.80 18.56 -23.32
N LEU A 379 3.83 18.72 -22.41
CA LEU A 379 4.05 19.35 -21.11
C LEU A 379 4.68 18.41 -20.07
N ALA A 380 4.72 17.10 -20.32
CA ALA A 380 5.20 16.12 -19.37
C ALA A 380 6.63 16.39 -18.89
N ARG A 381 6.87 16.23 -17.58
CA ARG A 381 8.18 16.30 -16.93
C ARG A 381 8.45 15.03 -16.14
N PRO A 382 9.70 14.58 -15.97
CA PRO A 382 10.01 13.39 -15.18
C PRO A 382 9.54 13.51 -13.73
N PHE A 383 8.85 12.49 -13.22
CA PHE A 383 8.57 12.34 -11.80
C PHE A 383 9.82 11.81 -11.08
N ILE A 384 10.41 12.61 -10.20
CA ILE A 384 11.60 12.25 -9.43
C ILE A 384 11.16 11.80 -8.03
N LYS A 385 11.50 10.56 -7.66
CA LYS A 385 11.22 10.02 -6.32
C LYS A 385 12.34 10.43 -5.35
N PRO A 386 12.07 11.28 -4.34
CA PRO A 386 13.06 11.62 -3.32
C PRO A 386 13.24 10.50 -2.29
N SER A 387 14.27 10.63 -1.45
CA SER A 387 14.24 10.01 -0.12
C SER A 387 13.15 10.70 0.70
N ILE A 388 12.27 9.94 1.33
CA ILE A 388 11.12 10.45 2.08
C ILE A 388 10.81 9.57 3.28
N GLU A 389 10.34 10.19 4.35
CA GLU A 389 9.71 9.52 5.49
C GLU A 389 8.22 9.82 5.44
N LEU A 390 7.40 8.77 5.41
CA LEU A 390 5.94 8.86 5.39
C LEU A 390 5.40 8.49 6.76
N SER A 391 4.95 9.47 7.52
CA SER A 391 4.37 9.25 8.86
C SER A 391 3.12 8.39 8.80
N ASP A 392 2.86 7.62 9.85
CA ASP A 392 1.65 6.80 10.01
C ASP A 392 0.77 7.32 11.17
N GLY A 393 -0.49 6.88 11.20
CA GLY A 393 -1.51 7.35 12.13
C GLY A 393 -2.19 8.63 11.68
N ALA A 394 -3.41 8.86 12.15
CA ALA A 394 -4.25 9.99 11.71
C ALA A 394 -3.58 11.37 11.90
N ASN A 395 -2.74 11.50 12.93
CA ASN A 395 -1.99 12.71 13.25
C ASN A 395 -0.51 12.66 12.80
N GLY A 396 -0.05 11.55 12.22
CA GLY A 396 1.35 11.38 11.78
C GLY A 396 2.33 11.12 12.93
N ASP A 397 1.87 10.62 14.07
CA ASP A 397 2.66 10.38 15.28
C ASP A 397 2.78 8.90 15.67
N GLU A 398 2.39 7.98 14.77
CA GLU A 398 2.30 6.54 15.06
C GLU A 398 3.28 5.74 14.19
N GLY A 399 4.55 6.18 14.15
CA GLY A 399 5.60 5.56 13.35
C GLY A 399 5.66 6.10 11.93
N ALA A 400 6.46 5.46 11.07
CA ALA A 400 6.58 5.85 9.67
C ALA A 400 7.14 4.73 8.77
N ILE A 401 7.07 4.94 7.46
CA ILE A 401 7.87 4.21 6.48
C ILE A 401 8.96 5.14 5.97
N GLY A 402 10.22 4.79 6.25
CA GLY A 402 11.39 5.54 5.75
C GLY A 402 11.90 4.94 4.45
N ILE A 403 12.06 5.77 3.42
CA ILE A 403 12.50 5.38 2.08
C ILE A 403 13.73 6.21 1.71
N LEU A 404 14.88 5.56 1.56
CA LEU A 404 16.12 6.20 1.12
C LEU A 404 16.42 5.83 -0.34
N ARG A 405 16.76 6.82 -1.16
CA ARG A 405 17.09 6.63 -2.58
C ARG A 405 18.41 7.29 -2.94
N GLY A 406 19.27 6.57 -3.66
CA GLY A 406 20.55 7.03 -4.16
C GLY A 406 20.92 6.28 -5.43
N GLY A 407 21.05 7.00 -6.56
CA GLY A 407 21.14 6.35 -7.87
C GLY A 407 19.92 5.45 -8.13
N ASP A 408 20.17 4.21 -8.53
CA ASP A 408 19.13 3.18 -8.72
C ASP A 408 18.75 2.44 -7.44
N LEU A 409 19.50 2.66 -6.34
CA LEU A 409 19.28 1.97 -5.08
C LEU A 409 18.13 2.59 -4.29
N THR A 410 17.23 1.75 -3.80
CA THR A 410 16.14 2.12 -2.89
C THR A 410 16.14 1.21 -1.68
N LEU A 411 16.28 1.80 -0.50
CA LEU A 411 16.18 1.13 0.79
C LEU A 411 14.88 1.57 1.47
N VAL A 412 14.12 0.61 1.99
CA VAL A 412 12.86 0.87 2.72
C VAL A 412 12.96 0.26 4.10
N MET A 413 12.67 1.03 5.16
CA MET A 413 12.56 0.53 6.53
C MET A 413 11.16 0.82 7.08
N LYS A 414 10.51 -0.22 7.62
CA LYS A 414 9.14 -0.17 8.13
C LYS A 414 9.12 -0.07 9.66
N TYR A 415 8.60 1.03 10.18
CA TYR A 415 8.37 1.26 11.61
C TYR A 415 7.02 1.96 11.86
N ALA A 416 6.12 1.89 10.88
CA ALA A 416 4.71 2.28 10.93
C ALA A 416 3.92 1.41 11.94
N LYS A 417 2.63 1.68 12.13
CA LYS A 417 1.71 0.80 12.87
C LYS A 417 1.63 -0.58 12.23
N HIS A 418 0.99 -1.50 12.97
CA HIS A 418 0.84 -2.87 12.51
C HIS A 418 0.07 -2.96 11.19
N GLY A 419 -1.04 -2.22 11.05
CA GLY A 419 -1.87 -2.22 9.84
C GLY A 419 -3.13 -3.09 9.97
N MET A 420 -3.67 -3.21 11.19
CA MET A 420 -4.89 -3.99 11.49
C MET A 420 -4.75 -5.46 11.07
N GLY A 421 -5.85 -6.09 10.61
CA GLY A 421 -5.86 -7.49 10.21
C GLY A 421 -4.93 -7.81 9.03
N HIS A 422 -4.54 -6.82 8.22
CA HIS A 422 -3.60 -6.99 7.11
C HIS A 422 -2.14 -6.77 7.50
N GLY A 423 -1.89 -6.35 8.73
CA GLY A 423 -0.57 -6.11 9.26
C GLY A 423 0.30 -7.35 9.40
N HIS A 424 1.61 -7.16 9.27
CA HIS A 424 2.63 -8.17 9.51
C HIS A 424 3.37 -7.90 10.84
N PHE A 425 3.99 -8.93 11.42
CA PHE A 425 4.77 -8.84 12.67
C PHE A 425 6.24 -8.55 12.36
N ASP A 426 6.52 -7.37 11.80
CA ASP A 426 7.77 -7.08 11.08
C ASP A 426 8.38 -5.71 11.45
N ARG A 427 8.19 -5.25 12.70
CA ARG A 427 8.67 -3.92 13.10
C ARG A 427 10.19 -3.79 12.91
N LEU A 428 10.61 -2.66 12.34
CA LEU A 428 11.99 -2.37 11.95
C LEU A 428 12.52 -3.28 10.84
N GLY A 429 11.66 -4.03 10.14
CA GLY A 429 11.99 -4.77 8.94
C GLY A 429 12.38 -3.84 7.78
N PHE A 430 13.12 -4.37 6.81
CA PHE A 430 13.58 -3.59 5.67
C PHE A 430 13.55 -4.38 4.36
N MET A 431 13.61 -3.66 3.25
CA MET A 431 13.77 -4.19 1.89
C MET A 431 14.80 -3.37 1.13
N LEU A 432 15.45 -3.99 0.14
CA LEU A 432 16.43 -3.33 -0.73
C LEU A 432 16.13 -3.64 -2.20
N TYR A 433 16.17 -2.61 -3.03
CA TYR A 433 15.93 -2.68 -4.47
C TYR A 433 17.01 -1.95 -5.25
N ASP A 434 17.33 -2.43 -6.44
CA ASP A 434 18.17 -1.74 -7.42
C ASP A 434 17.48 -1.69 -8.80
N GLU A 435 18.22 -1.39 -9.87
CA GLU A 435 17.70 -1.37 -11.23
C GLU A 435 17.25 -2.75 -11.74
N THR A 436 17.68 -3.84 -11.10
CA THR A 436 17.32 -5.21 -11.45
C THR A 436 16.07 -5.69 -10.74
N GLY A 437 15.59 -4.96 -9.72
CA GLY A 437 14.38 -5.25 -8.95
C GLY A 437 14.68 -5.51 -7.47
N GLU A 438 14.03 -6.50 -6.89
CA GLU A 438 14.26 -6.91 -5.49
C GLU A 438 15.67 -7.50 -5.31
N VAL A 439 16.40 -6.98 -4.32
CA VAL A 439 17.70 -7.48 -3.86
C VAL A 439 17.51 -8.21 -2.53
N ILE A 440 16.87 -7.54 -1.57
CA ILE A 440 16.41 -8.08 -0.30
C ILE A 440 14.90 -7.86 -0.25
N GLN A 441 14.16 -8.96 -0.20
CA GLN A 441 12.72 -8.97 -0.43
C GLN A 441 11.92 -9.03 0.87
N ASP A 442 10.67 -8.55 0.79
CA ASP A 442 9.59 -8.96 1.69
C ASP A 442 8.76 -10.05 0.98
N TYR A 443 8.15 -10.97 1.72
CA TYR A 443 7.38 -12.06 1.10
C TYR A 443 6.05 -11.57 0.50
N GLY A 444 5.46 -10.50 1.06
CA GLY A 444 4.07 -10.12 0.82
C GLY A 444 3.10 -11.16 1.37
N SER A 445 1.94 -11.35 0.75
CA SER A 445 0.92 -12.31 1.20
C SER A 445 1.08 -13.71 0.59
N ALA A 446 0.66 -14.73 1.33
CA ALA A 446 0.40 -16.07 0.79
C ALA A 446 -1.02 -16.12 0.24
N ARG A 447 -1.20 -15.58 -0.97
CA ARG A 447 -2.50 -15.48 -1.65
C ARG A 447 -2.32 -15.51 -3.16
N TRP A 448 -3.31 -16.11 -3.84
CA TRP A 448 -3.37 -16.18 -5.30
C TRP A 448 -4.68 -15.56 -5.78
N VAL A 449 -4.70 -14.23 -5.94
CA VAL A 449 -5.93 -13.46 -6.17
C VAL A 449 -6.68 -13.99 -7.40
N ASN A 450 -7.98 -14.28 -7.23
CA ASN A 450 -8.89 -14.82 -8.25
C ASN A 450 -8.48 -16.17 -8.86
N ILE A 451 -7.63 -16.97 -8.19
CA ILE A 451 -7.25 -18.31 -8.64
C ILE A 451 -8.02 -19.37 -7.84
N GLU A 452 -9.02 -19.99 -8.46
CA GLU A 452 -9.92 -20.95 -7.82
C GLU A 452 -9.18 -22.15 -7.19
N HIS A 453 -8.15 -22.68 -7.88
CA HIS A 453 -7.30 -23.77 -7.41
C HIS A 453 -6.59 -23.49 -6.07
N LYS A 454 -6.55 -22.23 -5.64
CA LYS A 454 -5.89 -21.76 -4.42
C LYS A 454 -6.92 -21.08 -3.52
N ASP A 455 -7.86 -21.90 -3.04
CA ASP A 455 -8.91 -21.52 -2.08
C ASP A 455 -9.84 -20.39 -2.55
N GLY A 456 -10.24 -20.39 -3.84
CA GLY A 456 -11.08 -19.33 -4.41
C GLY A 456 -10.38 -17.97 -4.47
N GLY A 457 -9.04 -17.96 -4.44
CA GLY A 457 -8.21 -16.76 -4.41
C GLY A 457 -8.29 -15.94 -3.12
N GLY A 458 -8.75 -16.56 -2.02
CA GLY A 458 -8.66 -16.01 -0.67
C GLY A 458 -7.24 -16.05 -0.09
N TYR A 459 -7.06 -15.45 1.08
CA TYR A 459 -5.84 -15.64 1.86
C TYR A 459 -5.72 -17.10 2.29
N LEU A 460 -4.55 -17.70 2.04
CA LEU A 460 -4.29 -19.08 2.42
C LEU A 460 -3.96 -19.18 3.91
N LYS A 461 -4.00 -20.40 4.47
CA LYS A 461 -3.62 -20.64 5.88
C LYS A 461 -2.19 -20.20 6.16
N GLU A 462 -1.31 -20.38 5.17
CA GLU A 462 0.08 -19.98 5.24
C GLU A 462 0.27 -18.46 5.25
N ASN A 463 -0.78 -17.66 5.00
CA ASN A 463 -0.69 -16.22 5.18
C ASN A 463 -0.50 -15.86 6.65
N HIS A 464 -1.25 -16.54 7.53
CA HIS A 464 -1.07 -16.40 8.97
C HIS A 464 0.15 -17.17 9.46
N SER A 465 0.33 -18.44 9.07
CA SER A 465 1.35 -19.29 9.68
C SER A 465 2.77 -19.07 9.15
N TRP A 466 2.91 -18.33 8.03
CA TRP A 466 4.20 -17.95 7.43
C TRP A 466 4.28 -16.46 7.14
N ALA A 467 3.47 -15.95 6.20
CA ALA A 467 3.71 -14.64 5.58
C ALA A 467 3.70 -13.47 6.58
N LYS A 468 2.89 -13.57 7.65
CA LYS A 468 2.80 -12.55 8.71
C LYS A 468 3.85 -12.68 9.80
N GLU A 469 4.48 -13.84 9.96
CA GLU A 469 5.36 -14.16 11.08
C GLU A 469 6.69 -13.41 10.97
N THR A 470 7.28 -13.00 12.09
CA THR A 470 8.52 -12.17 12.09
C THR A 470 9.67 -12.87 11.40
N VAL A 471 9.78 -14.19 11.53
CA VAL A 471 10.84 -14.96 10.87
C VAL A 471 10.78 -14.88 9.34
N ALA A 472 9.62 -14.57 8.74
CA ALA A 472 9.46 -14.39 7.29
C ALA A 472 9.94 -13.01 6.79
N HIS A 473 10.43 -12.15 7.67
CA HIS A 473 10.84 -10.79 7.38
C HIS A 473 12.32 -10.54 7.71
N ASN A 474 12.88 -9.47 7.17
CA ASN A 474 14.25 -9.01 7.47
C ASN A 474 14.29 -8.25 8.81
N ALA A 475 13.71 -8.82 9.86
CA ALA A 475 13.51 -8.23 11.18
C ALA A 475 13.99 -9.17 12.30
N LEU A 476 14.35 -8.61 13.46
CA LEU A 476 14.86 -9.42 14.57
C LEU A 476 13.77 -10.33 15.16
N VAL A 477 14.10 -11.61 15.29
CA VAL A 477 13.32 -12.61 16.00
C VAL A 477 13.98 -12.92 17.34
N VAL A 478 13.21 -12.82 18.42
CA VAL A 478 13.65 -13.17 19.78
C VAL A 478 13.08 -14.53 20.16
N ASN A 479 13.92 -15.46 20.60
CA ASN A 479 13.53 -16.77 21.15
C ASN A 479 12.62 -17.66 20.26
N LYS A 480 12.56 -17.39 18.94
CA LYS A 480 11.61 -17.97 17.95
C LYS A 480 10.17 -17.47 18.08
N ASP A 481 9.95 -16.38 18.78
CA ASP A 481 8.64 -15.76 18.91
C ASP A 481 8.50 -14.64 17.89
N SER A 482 7.33 -14.53 17.26
CA SER A 482 7.01 -13.35 16.45
C SER A 482 6.80 -12.13 17.36
N HIS A 483 6.98 -10.93 16.82
CA HIS A 483 6.64 -9.68 17.50
C HIS A 483 5.22 -9.78 18.07
N PHE A 484 5.03 -9.33 19.30
CA PHE A 484 3.77 -9.32 20.01
C PHE A 484 3.12 -10.72 20.15
N ASP A 485 3.93 -11.79 20.17
CA ASP A 485 3.49 -13.20 20.13
C ASP A 485 2.57 -13.52 18.95
N GLY A 486 2.67 -12.79 17.83
CA GLY A 486 1.76 -12.94 16.70
C GLY A 486 0.33 -12.48 16.98
N LYS A 487 0.11 -11.57 17.95
CA LYS A 487 -1.22 -11.08 18.33
C LYS A 487 -1.49 -9.69 17.74
N VAL A 488 -2.33 -9.64 16.70
CA VAL A 488 -2.77 -8.41 16.01
C VAL A 488 -3.24 -7.33 17.00
N LYS A 489 -4.09 -7.69 17.96
CA LYS A 489 -4.64 -6.74 18.96
C LYS A 489 -3.56 -6.08 19.83
N GLU A 490 -2.47 -6.78 20.12
CA GLU A 490 -1.38 -6.20 20.91
C GLU A 490 -0.48 -5.33 20.02
N ALA A 491 -0.20 -5.79 18.79
CA ALA A 491 0.58 -5.05 17.80
C ALA A 491 -0.09 -3.72 17.37
N ASP A 492 -1.41 -3.69 17.26
CA ASP A 492 -2.20 -2.49 16.89
C ASP A 492 -2.18 -1.38 17.95
N LYS A 493 -1.82 -1.69 19.20
CA LYS A 493 -1.76 -0.69 20.29
C LYS A 493 -0.55 0.21 20.23
N THR A 494 0.47 -0.17 19.44
CA THR A 494 1.75 0.54 19.41
C THR A 494 2.26 0.67 17.97
N SER A 495 3.21 1.58 17.80
CA SER A 495 4.00 1.73 16.59
C SER A 495 5.49 1.65 16.91
N GLY A 496 6.32 1.61 15.88
CA GLY A 496 7.72 1.99 16.05
C GLY A 496 7.79 3.48 16.42
N THR A 497 8.88 3.87 17.08
CA THR A 497 9.17 5.26 17.41
C THR A 497 10.22 5.80 16.44
N PRO A 498 9.87 6.73 15.53
CA PRO A 498 10.86 7.40 14.69
C PRO A 498 11.95 8.04 15.57
N TYR A 499 13.21 7.96 15.14
CA TYR A 499 14.33 8.51 15.89
C TYR A 499 15.12 9.55 15.08
N TYR A 500 15.47 9.22 13.83
CA TYR A 500 16.18 10.16 12.98
C TYR A 500 15.96 9.83 11.50
N PHE A 501 15.65 10.83 10.70
CA PHE A 501 15.58 10.73 9.25
C PHE A 501 16.38 11.87 8.60
N ALA A 502 17.28 11.52 7.68
CA ALA A 502 18.08 12.47 6.95
C ALA A 502 18.16 12.09 5.47
N ALA A 503 17.75 13.02 4.60
CA ALA A 503 17.81 12.89 3.14
C ALA A 503 19.01 13.67 2.55
N GLY A 504 20.20 13.52 3.13
CA GLY A 504 21.40 14.22 2.68
C GLY A 504 21.88 13.78 1.28
N GLN A 505 22.80 14.56 0.69
CA GLN A 505 23.28 14.30 -0.69
C GLN A 505 24.17 13.07 -0.80
N SER A 506 25.09 12.85 0.15
CA SER A 506 26.05 11.73 0.13
C SER A 506 25.82 10.74 1.27
N VAL A 507 25.05 11.16 2.30
CA VAL A 507 24.69 10.32 3.44
C VAL A 507 23.21 10.50 3.69
N ARG A 508 22.48 9.40 3.64
CA ARG A 508 21.04 9.31 3.89
C ARG A 508 20.84 8.35 5.03
N ILE A 509 19.99 8.66 6.00
CA ILE A 509 19.80 7.85 7.21
C ILE A 509 18.32 7.72 7.53
N VAL A 510 17.95 6.52 7.97
CA VAL A 510 16.67 6.24 8.61
C VAL A 510 16.95 5.48 9.92
N SER A 511 16.31 5.89 11.01
CA SER A 511 16.53 5.32 12.33
C SER A 511 15.23 5.32 13.14
N ALA A 512 14.93 4.18 13.79
CA ALA A 512 13.74 4.03 14.61
C ALA A 512 13.92 2.98 15.72
N LYS A 513 13.07 3.06 16.73
CA LYS A 513 13.06 2.19 17.91
C LYS A 513 11.78 1.36 17.99
N GLU A 514 11.90 0.18 18.59
CA GLU A 514 10.79 -0.67 18.99
C GLU A 514 11.10 -1.25 20.37
N THR A 515 10.24 -0.98 21.34
CA THR A 515 10.45 -1.30 22.77
C THR A 515 9.33 -2.15 23.37
N ARG A 516 8.40 -2.59 22.52
CA ARG A 516 7.12 -3.22 22.88
C ARG A 516 6.88 -4.54 22.14
N ALA A 517 7.62 -4.83 21.07
CA ALA A 517 7.48 -6.07 20.29
C ALA A 517 7.76 -7.33 21.12
N TYR A 518 8.62 -7.24 22.13
CA TYR A 518 8.92 -8.31 23.07
C TYR A 518 9.01 -7.76 24.47
N ASP A 519 8.67 -8.57 25.46
CA ASP A 519 8.91 -8.22 26.85
C ASP A 519 10.43 -8.11 27.10
N ASP A 520 10.84 -7.02 27.75
CA ASP A 520 12.21 -6.81 28.21
C ASP A 520 13.31 -6.78 27.13
N VAL A 521 12.94 -6.62 25.85
CA VAL A 521 13.88 -6.39 24.73
C VAL A 521 13.56 -5.09 24.03
N GLU A 522 14.56 -4.23 23.91
CA GLU A 522 14.50 -2.98 23.14
C GLU A 522 15.36 -3.09 21.89
N MET A 523 14.81 -2.69 20.75
CA MET A 523 15.46 -2.69 19.45
C MET A 523 15.59 -1.25 18.95
N HIS A 524 16.77 -0.89 18.43
CA HIS A 524 17.01 0.37 17.74
C HIS A 524 17.77 0.07 16.46
N ARG A 525 17.10 0.24 15.32
CA ARG A 525 17.70 0.04 14.00
C ARG A 525 18.02 1.39 13.36
N THR A 526 19.24 1.51 12.86
CA THR A 526 19.71 2.64 12.06
C THR A 526 20.28 2.10 10.77
N MET A 527 19.75 2.56 9.65
CA MET A 527 20.28 2.22 8.33
C MET A 527 20.74 3.49 7.62
N ALA A 528 21.96 3.46 7.08
CA ALA A 528 22.54 4.54 6.32
C ALA A 528 22.85 4.09 4.89
N MET A 529 22.58 4.95 3.92
CA MET A 529 23.04 4.81 2.53
C MET A 529 24.08 5.88 2.27
N VAL A 530 25.30 5.45 1.93
CA VAL A 530 26.46 6.34 1.77
C VAL A 530 27.06 6.21 0.36
N ASP A 531 27.31 7.36 -0.26
CA ASP A 531 27.96 7.45 -1.56
C ASP A 531 29.48 7.56 -1.33
N LEU A 532 30.25 6.60 -1.85
CA LEU A 532 31.72 6.56 -1.73
C LEU A 532 32.35 6.62 -3.12
N GLU A 533 33.38 7.46 -3.28
CA GLU A 533 34.06 7.62 -4.58
C GLU A 533 34.72 6.32 -5.08
N GLU A 534 35.11 5.43 -4.16
CA GLU A 534 35.77 4.16 -4.48
C GLU A 534 34.80 3.05 -4.90
N LEU A 535 33.48 3.22 -4.74
CA LEU A 535 32.48 2.18 -5.02
C LEU A 535 31.61 2.56 -6.24
N GLU A 536 31.18 1.54 -6.97
CA GLU A 536 30.32 1.70 -8.16
C GLU A 536 28.89 2.14 -7.82
N HIS A 537 28.44 1.79 -6.61
CA HIS A 537 27.09 2.00 -6.12
C HIS A 537 27.13 2.45 -4.65
N PRO A 538 26.06 3.11 -4.15
CA PRO A 538 25.97 3.47 -2.73
C PRO A 538 26.06 2.23 -1.84
N LEU A 539 26.78 2.35 -0.72
CA LEU A 539 26.91 1.30 0.29
C LEU A 539 25.79 1.45 1.33
N VAL A 540 25.16 0.34 1.74
CA VAL A 540 24.22 0.34 2.87
C VAL A 540 24.91 -0.14 4.13
N ILE A 541 24.79 0.64 5.20
CA ILE A 541 25.25 0.30 6.56
C ILE A 541 24.00 0.04 7.40
N ASP A 542 23.93 -1.12 8.06
CA ASP A 542 22.82 -1.53 8.92
C ASP A 542 23.32 -1.80 10.34
N LEU A 543 22.82 -1.01 11.29
CA LEU A 543 23.14 -1.08 12.70
C LEU A 543 21.86 -1.38 13.48
N LEU A 544 21.73 -2.61 13.96
CA LEU A 544 20.64 -3.01 14.86
C LEU A 544 21.20 -3.22 16.27
N SER A 545 20.96 -2.23 17.14
CA SER A 545 21.26 -2.31 18.57
C SER A 545 20.11 -2.98 19.29
N VAL A 546 20.44 -3.98 20.11
CA VAL A 546 19.49 -4.74 20.93
C VAL A 546 19.92 -4.68 22.38
N GLN A 547 18.98 -4.34 23.26
CA GLN A 547 19.17 -4.37 24.71
C GLN A 547 18.19 -5.37 25.30
N ALA A 548 18.66 -6.28 26.14
CA ALA A 548 17.80 -7.21 26.87
C ALA A 548 18.18 -7.30 28.35
N ARG A 549 17.24 -7.76 29.17
CA ARG A 549 17.50 -7.95 30.62
C ARG A 549 18.24 -9.24 30.96
N ALA A 550 18.17 -10.24 30.09
CA ALA A 550 18.73 -11.57 30.30
C ALA A 550 19.33 -12.11 29.01
N GLU A 551 20.11 -13.19 29.13
CA GLU A 551 20.63 -13.90 27.98
C GLU A 551 19.48 -14.41 27.12
N THR A 552 19.53 -14.05 25.84
CA THR A 552 18.43 -14.17 24.89
C THR A 552 18.99 -14.70 23.57
N ARG A 553 18.19 -15.51 22.87
CA ARG A 553 18.53 -15.91 21.51
C ARG A 553 17.92 -14.95 20.50
N TYR A 554 18.77 -14.44 19.62
CA TYR A 554 18.44 -13.59 18.50
C TYR A 554 18.65 -14.35 17.19
N ASP A 555 17.64 -14.35 16.34
CA ASP A 555 17.75 -14.73 14.93
C ASP A 555 17.46 -13.48 14.10
N LEU A 556 18.39 -13.07 13.23
CA LEU A 556 18.19 -11.98 12.28
C LEU A 556 18.14 -12.57 10.86
N PRO A 557 16.93 -12.80 10.30
CA PRO A 557 16.77 -13.30 8.95
C PRO A 557 17.09 -12.25 7.89
N LEU A 558 17.50 -12.74 6.72
CA LEU A 558 17.69 -11.98 5.49
C LEU A 558 17.20 -12.82 4.31
N TYR A 559 16.15 -12.37 3.63
CA TYR A 559 15.61 -12.99 2.42
C TYR A 559 16.16 -12.27 1.20
N TYR A 560 17.26 -12.80 0.66
CA TYR A 560 17.86 -12.29 -0.56
C TYR A 560 17.18 -12.90 -1.79
N VAL A 561 17.25 -12.19 -2.92
CA VAL A 561 16.84 -12.72 -4.23
C VAL A 561 18.10 -13.02 -5.02
N GLY A 562 18.22 -14.26 -5.50
CA GLY A 562 19.33 -14.69 -6.35
C GLY A 562 19.97 -16.00 -5.90
N GLU A 563 21.15 -16.25 -6.46
CA GLU A 563 21.89 -17.49 -6.30
C GLU A 563 23.13 -17.27 -5.44
N PHE A 564 23.34 -18.12 -4.44
CA PHE A 564 24.55 -18.10 -3.61
C PHE A 564 25.80 -18.30 -4.49
N MET A 565 26.83 -17.47 -4.28
CA MET A 565 28.11 -17.57 -5.00
C MET A 565 29.23 -18.06 -4.09
N SER A 566 29.46 -17.38 -2.97
CA SER A 566 30.58 -17.70 -2.07
C SER A 566 30.37 -17.17 -0.66
N SER A 567 31.08 -17.75 0.30
CA SER A 567 31.21 -17.23 1.66
C SER A 567 32.65 -17.37 2.15
N ASN A 568 33.07 -16.52 3.09
CA ASN A 568 34.34 -16.66 3.80
C ASN A 568 34.31 -17.74 4.90
N GLN A 569 33.13 -18.33 5.18
CA GLN A 569 32.97 -19.46 6.09
C GLN A 569 32.63 -20.73 5.31
N GLN A 570 33.05 -21.87 5.83
CA GLN A 570 32.69 -23.17 5.27
C GLN A 570 31.31 -23.61 5.79
N LEU A 571 30.32 -23.64 4.91
CA LEU A 571 28.98 -24.13 5.21
C LEU A 571 28.94 -25.66 5.23
N GLN A 572 28.29 -26.23 6.24
CA GLN A 572 27.94 -27.65 6.34
C GLN A 572 26.52 -27.85 5.83
N THR A 573 26.34 -28.63 4.76
CA THR A 573 25.04 -28.90 4.15
C THR A 573 24.28 -30.00 4.89
N ASN A 574 22.97 -29.83 5.05
CA ASN A 574 22.08 -30.84 5.60
C ASN A 574 21.41 -31.64 4.47
N ASN A 575 21.74 -32.92 4.36
CA ASN A 575 21.11 -33.81 3.36
C ASN A 575 19.74 -34.33 3.81
N ASP A 576 19.50 -34.37 5.12
CA ASP A 576 18.22 -34.74 5.73
C ASP A 576 17.58 -33.49 6.32
N LEU A 577 16.52 -32.99 5.67
CA LEU A 577 15.86 -31.74 6.07
C LEU A 577 14.73 -32.03 7.06
N THR A 578 14.71 -31.27 8.15
CA THR A 578 13.61 -31.25 9.13
C THR A 578 13.13 -29.80 9.34
N PRO A 579 11.85 -29.58 9.67
CA PRO A 579 11.36 -28.22 9.92
C PRO A 579 12.14 -27.58 11.07
N MET A 580 12.52 -26.31 10.95
CA MET A 580 13.34 -25.60 11.93
C MET A 580 12.62 -25.32 13.27
N GLY A 581 11.32 -25.54 13.33
CA GLY A 581 10.49 -25.34 14.51
C GLY A 581 9.08 -25.91 14.31
N LYS A 582 8.19 -25.61 15.27
CA LYS A 582 6.80 -26.09 15.28
C LYS A 582 5.77 -24.98 15.05
N GLU A 583 6.17 -23.73 15.22
CA GLU A 583 5.29 -22.54 15.18
C GLU A 583 6.11 -21.27 14.82
N SER A 584 5.43 -20.12 14.77
CA SER A 584 5.99 -18.78 14.49
C SER A 584 6.80 -18.72 13.19
N GLY A 585 6.29 -19.38 12.14
CA GLY A 585 6.90 -19.46 10.82
C GLY A 585 8.05 -20.47 10.68
N TYR A 586 8.74 -20.85 11.77
CA TYR A 586 9.85 -21.80 11.71
C TYR A 586 9.43 -23.20 11.25
N GLN A 587 8.16 -23.57 11.42
CA GLN A 587 7.60 -24.80 10.88
C GLN A 587 7.53 -24.83 9.35
N HIS A 588 7.75 -23.69 8.68
CA HIS A 588 7.80 -23.58 7.23
C HIS A 588 9.21 -23.45 6.67
N LEU A 589 10.25 -23.53 7.51
CA LEU A 589 11.64 -23.41 7.08
C LEU A 589 12.38 -24.75 7.15
N TRP A 590 13.14 -25.04 6.10
CA TRP A 590 14.22 -26.01 6.11
C TRP A 590 15.55 -25.30 6.38
N ALA A 591 16.44 -25.92 7.16
CA ALA A 591 17.84 -25.50 7.24
C ALA A 591 18.66 -26.29 6.22
N GLU A 592 18.99 -25.70 5.07
CA GLU A 592 19.73 -26.36 3.99
C GLU A 592 21.21 -26.48 4.30
N ALA A 593 21.79 -25.50 4.98
CA ALA A 593 23.17 -25.53 5.43
C ALA A 593 23.38 -24.61 6.65
N GLN A 594 24.48 -24.82 7.37
CA GLN A 594 24.83 -24.00 8.53
C GLN A 594 26.35 -23.92 8.74
N ALA A 595 26.80 -22.85 9.37
CA ALA A 595 28.17 -22.72 9.85
C ALA A 595 28.18 -22.10 11.25
N ASP A 596 28.95 -22.70 12.16
CA ASP A 596 29.35 -22.02 13.39
C ASP A 596 30.49 -21.06 13.03
N LEU A 597 30.30 -19.78 13.35
CA LEU A 597 31.12 -18.71 12.78
C LEU A 597 32.42 -18.54 13.56
N THR A 598 33.51 -18.37 12.82
CA THR A 598 34.85 -18.17 13.38
C THR A 598 35.53 -16.93 12.80
N GLY A 599 36.35 -16.26 13.61
CA GLY A 599 36.99 -14.98 13.25
C GLY A 599 36.14 -13.76 13.63
N ASP A 600 36.36 -12.65 12.92
CA ASP A 600 35.74 -11.36 13.22
C ASP A 600 34.57 -11.01 12.28
N LEU A 601 34.51 -11.64 11.10
CA LEU A 601 33.56 -11.31 10.04
C LEU A 601 32.93 -12.53 9.38
N TYR A 602 31.65 -12.38 9.03
CA TYR A 602 30.98 -13.20 8.03
C TYR A 602 30.80 -12.39 6.75
N SER A 603 31.07 -13.01 5.60
CA SER A 603 30.78 -12.46 4.29
C SER A 603 30.11 -13.50 3.41
N MET A 604 29.09 -13.08 2.67
CA MET A 604 28.38 -13.89 1.67
C MET A 604 28.12 -13.05 0.43
N THR A 605 28.53 -13.57 -0.72
CA THR A 605 28.23 -13.02 -2.03
C THR A 605 27.15 -13.84 -2.70
N TRP A 606 26.16 -13.19 -3.30
CA TRP A 606 25.17 -13.80 -4.17
C TRP A 606 25.04 -13.02 -5.49
N PHE A 607 24.47 -13.67 -6.50
CA PHE A 607 24.26 -13.10 -7.82
C PHE A 607 22.76 -13.04 -8.12
N ASN A 608 22.28 -11.90 -8.62
CA ASN A 608 20.92 -11.78 -9.13
C ASN A 608 20.95 -11.10 -10.50
N LYS A 609 20.35 -11.76 -11.49
CA LYS A 609 20.25 -11.29 -12.88
C LYS A 609 21.57 -10.84 -13.50
N LYS A 610 22.03 -9.63 -13.25
CA LYS A 610 23.26 -9.06 -13.84
C LYS A 610 24.21 -8.47 -12.81
N ARG A 611 23.93 -8.59 -11.51
CA ARG A 611 24.66 -7.93 -10.42
C ARG A 611 25.10 -8.90 -9.35
N PHE A 612 26.18 -8.53 -8.66
CA PHE A 612 26.67 -9.22 -7.48
C PHE A 612 26.38 -8.36 -6.26
N TYR A 613 26.11 -9.04 -5.16
CA TYR A 613 25.79 -8.43 -3.89
C TYR A 613 26.58 -9.14 -2.82
N THR A 614 27.16 -8.37 -1.91
CA THR A 614 27.86 -8.93 -0.75
C THR A 614 27.29 -8.38 0.54
N LEU A 615 26.88 -9.29 1.42
CA LEU A 615 26.65 -9.02 2.83
C LEU A 615 27.98 -9.21 3.56
N THR A 616 28.42 -8.23 4.34
CA THR A 616 29.53 -8.36 5.30
C THR A 616 29.05 -7.97 6.69
N SER A 617 29.11 -8.88 7.66
CA SER A 617 28.56 -8.71 9.01
C SER A 617 29.60 -9.01 10.09
N VAL A 618 29.57 -8.22 11.17
CA VAL A 618 30.39 -8.47 12.37
C VAL A 618 29.85 -9.67 13.14
N ILE A 619 30.72 -10.64 13.39
CA ILE A 619 30.38 -11.84 14.16
C ILE A 619 31.00 -11.81 15.56
N GLN A 620 30.40 -12.57 16.46
CA GLN A 620 30.90 -12.83 17.80
C GLN A 620 31.11 -14.34 17.98
N SER A 621 31.97 -14.70 18.92
CA SER A 621 32.19 -16.10 19.27
C SER A 621 30.88 -16.76 19.69
N GLY A 622 30.51 -17.86 19.03
CA GLY A 622 29.25 -18.59 19.28
C GLY A 622 28.12 -18.20 18.35
N ASP A 623 28.32 -17.21 17.46
CA ASP A 623 27.36 -16.94 16.39
C ASP A 623 27.28 -18.11 15.41
N GLN A 624 26.12 -18.25 14.79
CA GLN A 624 25.85 -19.22 13.73
C GLN A 624 25.21 -18.52 12.54
N MET A 625 25.56 -18.97 11.33
CA MET A 625 24.84 -18.59 10.12
C MET A 625 24.12 -19.80 9.55
N ILE A 626 22.84 -19.65 9.21
CA ILE A 626 21.98 -20.75 8.73
C ILE A 626 21.39 -20.36 7.38
N MET A 627 21.69 -21.14 6.35
CA MET A 627 21.02 -21.06 5.05
C MET A 627 19.66 -21.74 5.17
N THR A 628 18.59 -21.02 4.85
CA THR A 628 17.22 -21.52 4.96
C THR A 628 16.50 -21.56 3.62
N ARG A 629 15.48 -22.40 3.53
CA ARG A 629 14.58 -22.50 2.38
C ARG A 629 13.14 -22.60 2.85
N ILE A 630 12.26 -21.79 2.29
CA ILE A 630 10.83 -21.82 2.58
C ILE A 630 10.20 -23.10 2.02
N GLY A 631 9.23 -23.64 2.76
CA GLY A 631 8.26 -24.62 2.29
C GLY A 631 8.26 -25.97 3.01
N ALA A 632 8.75 -26.00 4.25
CA ALA A 632 8.40 -27.07 5.17
C ALA A 632 6.89 -27.02 5.50
N ASN A 633 6.29 -28.19 5.79
CA ASN A 633 4.86 -28.32 6.11
C ASN A 633 3.90 -27.61 5.12
N ASP A 634 4.26 -27.57 3.83
CA ASP A 634 3.46 -26.99 2.75
C ASP A 634 3.01 -28.08 1.74
N PRO A 635 2.04 -28.95 2.10
CA PRO A 635 1.63 -30.07 1.27
C PRO A 635 0.91 -29.65 -0.02
N ASN A 636 0.38 -28.42 -0.06
CA ASN A 636 -0.38 -27.89 -1.20
C ASN A 636 0.47 -27.04 -2.15
N PHE A 637 1.78 -26.92 -1.89
CA PHE A 637 2.71 -26.09 -2.67
C PHE A 637 2.17 -24.65 -2.81
N ASN A 638 1.77 -24.08 -1.67
CA ASN A 638 1.25 -22.73 -1.55
C ASN A 638 2.36 -21.69 -1.43
N LEU A 639 3.49 -22.08 -0.85
CA LEU A 639 4.62 -21.18 -0.58
C LEU A 639 5.66 -21.22 -1.70
N ARG A 640 6.19 -20.04 -2.04
CA ARG A 640 7.38 -19.91 -2.86
C ARG A 640 8.58 -20.48 -2.12
N ARG A 641 9.56 -21.00 -2.85
CA ARG A 641 10.76 -21.65 -2.28
C ARG A 641 11.93 -20.67 -2.21
N ASP A 642 11.66 -19.48 -1.70
CA ASP A 642 12.63 -18.39 -1.66
C ASP A 642 13.77 -18.76 -0.68
N PRO A 643 15.04 -18.45 -1.01
CA PRO A 643 16.16 -18.67 -0.10
C PRO A 643 16.18 -17.62 1.01
N GLY A 644 16.73 -18.01 2.15
CA GLY A 644 16.98 -17.12 3.27
C GLY A 644 18.33 -17.40 3.94
N LEU A 645 18.74 -16.46 4.76
CA LEU A 645 19.91 -16.53 5.62
C LEU A 645 19.48 -16.10 7.03
N ILE A 646 19.92 -16.79 8.08
CA ILE A 646 19.68 -16.37 9.47
C ILE A 646 21.00 -16.22 10.19
N HIS A 647 21.32 -14.99 10.63
CA HIS A 647 22.40 -14.74 11.58
C HIS A 647 21.85 -14.94 12.99
N ARG A 648 22.29 -16.02 13.64
CA ARG A 648 21.90 -16.37 15.00
C ARG A 648 23.00 -15.96 15.99
N ARG A 649 22.58 -15.33 17.08
CA ARG A 649 23.43 -14.95 18.22
C ARG A 649 22.71 -15.23 19.54
N THR A 650 23.45 -15.63 20.56
CA THR A 650 22.95 -15.65 21.94
C THR A 650 23.71 -14.60 22.75
N GLY A 651 23.00 -13.77 23.50
CA GLY A 651 23.63 -12.73 24.31
C GLY A 651 22.60 -11.86 25.05
N VAL A 652 23.08 -10.84 25.76
CA VAL A 652 22.23 -9.89 26.49
C VAL A 652 22.07 -8.61 25.68
N ASN A 653 23.11 -7.78 25.63
CA ASN A 653 23.12 -6.57 24.82
C ASN A 653 24.05 -6.80 23.63
N THR A 654 23.61 -6.47 22.42
CA THR A 654 24.39 -6.74 21.21
C THR A 654 24.09 -5.73 20.11
N VAL A 655 25.00 -5.61 19.15
CA VAL A 655 24.78 -4.89 17.90
C VAL A 655 25.04 -5.87 16.76
N PHE A 656 24.07 -5.98 15.86
CA PHE A 656 24.29 -6.52 14.53
C PHE A 656 24.72 -5.36 13.64
N ALA A 657 25.95 -5.42 13.14
CA ALA A 657 26.52 -4.41 12.24
C ALA A 657 26.84 -5.08 10.90
N SER A 658 26.14 -4.66 9.85
CA SER A 658 26.25 -5.23 8.51
C SER A 658 26.46 -4.16 7.45
N LEU A 659 27.15 -4.54 6.38
CA LEU A 659 27.28 -3.80 5.14
C LEU A 659 26.63 -4.60 4.00
N TYR A 660 25.86 -3.92 3.16
CA TYR A 660 25.35 -4.48 1.91
C TYR A 660 25.97 -3.70 0.75
N GLU A 661 26.86 -4.36 0.02
CA GLU A 661 27.54 -3.82 -1.16
C GLU A 661 26.89 -4.36 -2.43
N ILE A 662 26.58 -3.48 -3.37
CA ILE A 662 26.21 -3.83 -4.75
C ILE A 662 27.44 -3.59 -5.60
N HIS A 663 27.87 -4.59 -6.37
CA HIS A 663 29.07 -4.49 -7.15
C HIS A 663 29.02 -5.33 -8.42
N GLY A 664 29.81 -4.90 -9.40
CA GLY A 664 30.08 -5.69 -10.58
C GLY A 664 28.90 -5.85 -11.52
N SER A 665 29.17 -6.54 -12.61
CA SER A 665 28.17 -6.87 -13.61
C SER A 665 28.48 -8.15 -14.35
N TYR A 666 27.44 -8.77 -14.92
CA TYR A 666 27.59 -9.87 -15.87
C TYR A 666 26.83 -9.57 -17.15
N ASP A 667 27.54 -9.63 -18.28
CA ASP A 667 26.95 -9.53 -19.61
C ASP A 667 26.79 -10.92 -20.23
N TYR A 668 25.55 -11.37 -20.35
CA TYR A 668 25.19 -12.65 -20.97
C TYR A 668 25.57 -12.74 -22.46
N SER A 669 25.62 -11.61 -23.17
CA SER A 669 25.91 -11.61 -24.61
C SER A 669 27.40 -11.79 -24.91
N THR A 670 28.26 -11.27 -24.02
CA THR A 670 29.71 -11.37 -24.13
C THR A 670 30.32 -12.41 -23.19
N GLU A 671 29.49 -13.04 -22.36
CA GLU A 671 29.89 -14.01 -21.31
C GLU A 671 30.96 -13.46 -20.36
N ARG A 672 30.91 -12.15 -20.09
CA ARG A 672 31.97 -11.45 -19.36
C ARG A 672 31.48 -10.92 -18.01
N PRO A 673 32.13 -11.35 -16.90
CA PRO A 673 31.98 -10.70 -15.61
C PRO A 673 32.91 -9.49 -15.44
N LEU A 674 32.47 -8.51 -14.64
CA LEU A 674 33.25 -7.36 -14.18
C LEU A 674 33.05 -7.18 -12.67
N ASN A 675 34.12 -6.80 -11.96
CA ASN A 675 34.15 -6.48 -10.52
C ASN A 675 33.38 -7.47 -9.62
N LEU A 676 33.72 -8.76 -9.77
CA LEU A 676 33.02 -9.90 -9.16
C LEU A 676 33.11 -10.00 -7.63
N PHE A 677 34.15 -9.42 -7.05
CA PHE A 677 34.49 -9.62 -5.65
C PHE A 677 34.20 -8.34 -4.88
N THR A 678 33.80 -8.50 -3.62
CA THR A 678 33.53 -7.38 -2.72
C THR A 678 34.73 -6.44 -2.63
N SER A 679 34.45 -5.14 -2.56
CA SER A 679 35.45 -4.12 -2.27
C SER A 679 35.69 -3.97 -0.77
N ILE A 680 34.89 -4.62 0.08
CA ILE A 680 34.99 -4.54 1.54
C ILE A 680 36.08 -5.51 2.05
N ALA A 681 37.06 -4.97 2.76
CA ALA A 681 38.15 -5.73 3.37
C ALA A 681 37.87 -6.10 4.83
N ASP A 682 37.29 -5.17 5.60
CA ASP A 682 37.10 -5.32 7.05
C ASP A 682 35.90 -4.49 7.54
N LEU A 683 35.27 -4.90 8.64
CA LEU A 683 34.22 -4.17 9.35
C LEU A 683 34.34 -4.46 10.85
N LYS A 684 34.29 -3.42 11.69
CA LYS A 684 34.45 -3.54 13.14
C LYS A 684 33.50 -2.63 13.89
N VAL A 685 32.96 -3.12 14.99
CA VAL A 685 32.32 -2.31 16.02
C VAL A 685 33.42 -1.79 16.95
N LEU A 686 33.75 -0.50 16.84
CA LEU A 686 34.78 0.15 17.64
C LEU A 686 34.30 0.52 19.05
N HIS A 687 33.00 0.79 19.18
CA HIS A 687 32.34 1.08 20.45
C HIS A 687 30.87 0.68 20.37
N GLN A 688 30.36 0.11 21.46
CA GLN A 688 28.95 -0.16 21.67
C GLN A 688 28.58 0.15 23.12
N SER A 689 27.55 0.95 23.32
CA SER A 689 26.90 1.15 24.61
C SER A 689 25.40 1.41 24.40
N ALA A 690 24.66 1.62 25.49
CA ALA A 690 23.26 2.05 25.42
C ALA A 690 23.09 3.46 24.80
N GLU A 691 24.17 4.24 24.71
CA GLU A 691 24.16 5.63 24.21
C GLU A 691 24.74 5.74 22.80
N TYR A 692 25.69 4.89 22.43
CA TYR A 692 26.50 5.11 21.24
C TYR A 692 26.85 3.81 20.52
N VAL A 693 26.89 3.86 19.20
CA VAL A 693 27.51 2.85 18.35
C VAL A 693 28.51 3.55 17.45
N VAL A 694 29.73 3.00 17.37
CA VAL A 694 30.75 3.46 16.43
C VAL A 694 31.23 2.24 15.64
N VAL A 695 31.08 2.28 14.32
CA VAL A 695 31.60 1.26 13.42
C VAL A 695 32.64 1.85 12.48
N ARG A 696 33.58 1.01 12.07
CA ARG A 696 34.61 1.32 11.08
C ARG A 696 34.65 0.20 10.06
N PHE A 697 34.71 0.56 8.79
CA PHE A 697 34.98 -0.39 7.71
C PHE A 697 36.16 0.05 6.87
N GLN A 698 36.77 -0.90 6.20
CA GLN A 698 37.92 -0.70 5.34
C GLN A 698 37.65 -1.31 3.97
N LEU A 699 38.04 -0.61 2.92
CA LEU A 699 38.00 -1.10 1.55
C LEU A 699 39.31 -1.81 1.19
N ASN A 700 39.26 -2.68 0.17
CA ASN A 700 40.44 -3.36 -0.39
C ASN A 700 41.46 -2.39 -1.00
N SER A 701 41.04 -1.16 -1.33
CA SER A 701 41.94 -0.05 -1.70
C SER A 701 42.80 0.45 -0.54
N GLY A 702 42.48 0.07 0.70
CA GLY A 702 43.11 0.54 1.94
C GLY A 702 42.34 1.64 2.65
N GLU A 703 41.38 2.28 1.98
CA GLU A 703 40.61 3.41 2.51
C GLU A 703 39.70 3.00 3.67
N GLU A 704 39.69 3.81 4.73
CA GLU A 704 38.94 3.53 5.95
C GLU A 704 37.83 4.57 6.16
N TYR A 705 36.67 4.11 6.60
CA TYR A 705 35.50 4.93 6.89
C TYR A 705 34.96 4.61 8.27
N GLN A 706 34.40 5.61 8.93
CA GLN A 706 33.79 5.50 10.25
C GLN A 706 32.40 6.11 10.26
N LEU A 707 31.46 5.41 10.88
CA LEU A 707 30.15 5.93 11.27
C LEU A 707 30.05 5.91 12.81
N ALA A 708 29.92 7.07 13.42
CA ALA A 708 29.51 7.23 14.81
C ALA A 708 28.04 7.64 14.86
N PHE A 709 27.26 7.04 15.77
CA PHE A 709 25.83 7.30 15.92
C PHE A 709 25.43 7.37 17.40
N SER A 710 24.63 8.39 17.74
CA SER A 710 23.98 8.58 19.03
C SER A 710 22.65 7.85 19.06
N LEU A 711 22.43 7.01 20.07
CA LEU A 711 21.19 6.22 20.23
C LEU A 711 20.18 6.88 21.17
N LYS A 712 20.59 7.90 21.94
CA LYS A 712 19.75 8.53 22.99
C LYS A 712 19.56 10.03 22.83
N ASP A 713 20.44 10.70 22.12
CA ASP A 713 20.40 12.15 21.93
C ASP A 713 20.41 12.47 20.44
N ASP A 714 19.24 12.85 19.92
CA ASP A 714 18.97 13.19 18.51
C ASP A 714 19.14 14.69 18.21
N SER A 715 19.70 15.47 19.14
CA SER A 715 20.04 16.87 18.90
C SER A 715 21.22 17.01 17.95
N GLU A 716 21.03 17.77 16.86
CA GLU A 716 22.10 18.11 15.91
C GLU A 716 23.22 18.96 16.52
N SER A 717 22.98 19.56 17.69
CA SER A 717 23.96 20.44 18.35
C SER A 717 24.80 19.75 19.43
N SER A 718 24.39 18.55 19.86
CA SER A 718 25.05 17.82 20.95
C SER A 718 26.45 17.37 20.59
N GLN A 719 27.33 17.32 21.59
CA GLN A 719 28.72 16.90 21.44
C GLN A 719 28.91 15.57 22.16
N HIS A 720 29.50 14.61 21.46
CA HIS A 720 29.67 13.25 21.97
C HIS A 720 31.14 12.86 21.95
N ALA A 721 31.53 11.99 22.89
CA ALA A 721 32.88 11.44 22.97
C ALA A 721 32.86 10.02 23.51
N VAL A 722 33.53 9.11 22.83
CA VAL A 722 33.74 7.73 23.29
C VAL A 722 35.21 7.35 23.21
N LYS A 723 35.65 6.45 24.10
CA LYS A 723 36.97 5.82 24.00
C LYS A 723 36.82 4.52 23.21
N SER A 724 37.58 4.41 22.12
CA SER A 724 37.65 3.19 21.30
C SER A 724 39.05 2.59 21.33
N ALA A 725 39.21 1.39 20.78
CA ALA A 725 40.52 0.74 20.64
C ALA A 725 41.52 1.56 19.78
N LYS A 726 41.04 2.45 18.89
CA LYS A 726 41.87 3.36 18.07
C LYS A 726 42.06 4.76 18.70
N GLY A 727 41.54 5.00 19.91
CA GLY A 727 41.65 6.28 20.61
C GLY A 727 40.31 6.95 20.88
N GLN A 728 40.34 8.25 21.20
CA GLN A 728 39.14 9.03 21.47
C GLN A 728 38.44 9.40 20.15
N CYS A 729 37.18 9.01 20.03
CA CYS A 729 36.30 9.43 18.94
C CYS A 729 35.34 10.50 19.47
N THR A 730 35.31 11.66 18.82
CA THR A 730 34.39 12.77 19.15
C THR A 730 33.63 13.19 17.91
N TRP A 731 32.34 13.53 18.07
CA TRP A 731 31.53 14.06 16.99
C TRP A 731 30.44 15.00 17.51
N GLN A 732 29.81 15.74 16.59
CA GLN A 732 28.66 16.60 16.85
C GLN A 732 27.42 16.06 16.14
N GLY A 733 26.28 16.19 16.79
CA GLY A 733 24.97 15.80 16.25
C GLY A 733 24.69 14.31 16.37
N VAL A 734 23.59 13.88 15.74
CA VAL A 734 23.09 12.50 15.84
C VAL A 734 24.09 11.48 15.28
N TYR A 735 24.81 11.86 14.23
CA TYR A 735 25.80 11.00 13.59
C TYR A 735 26.98 11.78 13.04
N GLU A 736 28.09 11.08 12.83
CA GLU A 736 29.19 11.55 11.97
C GLU A 736 29.64 10.40 11.08
N PHE A 737 29.61 10.63 9.78
CA PHE A 737 30.21 9.74 8.78
C PHE A 737 31.43 10.42 8.17
N LYS A 738 32.59 9.76 8.23
CA LYS A 738 33.83 10.32 7.68
C LYS A 738 34.80 9.26 7.20
N LYS A 739 35.60 9.63 6.20
CA LYS A 739 36.84 8.95 5.83
C LYS A 739 37.90 9.22 6.91
N ILE A 740 38.54 8.17 7.42
CA ILE A 740 39.57 8.25 8.45
C ILE A 740 40.93 7.86 7.88
N LYS A 741 42.02 8.38 8.47
CA LYS A 741 43.40 8.17 8.03
C LYS A 741 44.08 7.02 8.73
#